data_AF-A0A3P5ZE86-F1
#
_entry.id   AF-A0A3P5ZE86-F1
#
_cell.length_a   1.000
_cell.length_b   1.000
_cell.length_c   1.000
_cell.angle_alpha   90.00
_cell.angle_beta   90.00
_cell.angle_gamma   90.00
#
_symmetry.space_group_name_H-M   'P 1'
#
loop_
_entity.id
_entity.type
_entity.pdbx_description
1 polymer ?
#
loop_
_entity_poly.entity_id
_entity_poly.type
_entity_poly.pdbx_seq_one_letter_code
_entity_poly.pdbx_strand_id
1 'polypeptide(L)'
;MDAGMNTSTHLKAQARCPLQEHFLPRKSSKENLDRFIPNRSAMDFDYAHYALTEGRNGKDQVAAAVSSPSREAYRKQLAETMNLNHTRILAFRNKPQAPVELLPTDHSASLLHQQPKSVKPRRYIPQTSERTLDAPDIVDDFYLNLLDWGSANVLAIALGHTVYLWDASSGSTSELVTIDEEKGPVTSINWAPDGRHVALGLNNSEVQLWDSGSNRQLRTLKGCHQSRVGSLAWNNHILTTGGMDGQIVNNDVRIRSHVVETYRGHTQEVCGLKWSGSGQQLASGGNDNVVHIWDPNLLATGGGGGDRTIKFWNTHTGACLNSVDTGSQNQLTLWKYPSMVKMAELTGHTSRVLYMAQSPDGCTVASAAGDETLRFWNVFGVPETAKKAAPKATHEPFSHVNRILYETTLILFYHSNLTRKIMKWLKMGKEMESPKEQSSYTVEQLVAVNPFNPEILPDLENYVNEQVTSQTYSLDANLCLLRLYQFEPERMNTHIVARILLKALMAMPAPDFSLCLFLIPERVQMEEQFKTLIVLSHYLETGRFQQFWDEAAKNRHILEAVPGFEQAIQAYASHLLSLSYQKVPRSVLAEAVNMDGASLDKFIEHQVANSGWIVAKEDGSIVLPQNEFNHPELKKNTGENVSLEHIARIFPILG
;
A
#
# COMPACT_ATOMS: atom_id res chain seq x y z
N MET A 1 14.55 61.19 -93.99
CA MET A 1 15.84 60.49 -93.84
C MET A 1 15.55 59.02 -93.83
N ASP A 2 16.38 58.29 -94.56
CA ASP A 2 16.32 56.88 -94.98
C ASP A 2 16.14 55.90 -93.78
N ALA A 3 15.34 54.83 -93.88
CA ALA A 3 15.66 53.45 -94.35
C ALA A 3 16.74 52.72 -93.50
N GLY A 4 16.67 51.43 -93.14
CA GLY A 4 15.65 50.35 -93.22
C GLY A 4 15.61 49.54 -91.89
N MET A 5 15.34 48.23 -91.78
CA MET A 5 14.95 47.16 -92.72
C MET A 5 14.21 46.01 -91.99
N ASN A 6 13.24 45.37 -92.66
CA ASN A 6 13.02 43.92 -92.89
C ASN A 6 13.77 42.85 -92.02
N THR A 7 13.20 41.69 -91.59
CA THR A 7 12.07 40.86 -92.08
C THR A 7 11.35 40.02 -90.99
N SER A 8 10.03 39.81 -91.16
CA SER A 8 9.15 38.61 -90.95
C SER A 8 9.57 37.41 -90.05
N THR A 9 8.67 36.67 -89.38
CA THR A 9 7.45 35.98 -89.91
C THR A 9 6.27 35.77 -88.91
N HIS A 10 5.06 36.15 -89.35
CA HIS A 10 3.84 35.30 -89.52
C HIS A 10 3.57 34.09 -88.55
N LEU A 11 2.37 33.82 -87.99
CA LEU A 11 0.96 34.14 -88.37
C LEU A 11 -0.04 34.15 -87.17
N LYS A 12 -0.96 35.14 -87.20
CA LYS A 12 -2.46 35.12 -87.05
C LYS A 12 -3.14 34.12 -86.08
N ALA A 13 -4.01 34.52 -85.14
CA ALA A 13 -5.31 35.24 -85.26
C ALA A 13 -6.46 34.32 -85.78
N GLN A 14 -7.76 34.47 -85.46
CA GLN A 14 -8.53 35.65 -85.03
C GLN A 14 -9.99 35.27 -84.60
N ALA A 15 -10.60 35.99 -83.64
CA ALA A 15 -12.05 36.37 -83.58
C ALA A 15 -13.18 35.27 -83.55
N ARG A 16 -14.45 35.47 -83.15
CA ARG A 16 -15.27 36.66 -82.76
C ARG A 16 -16.58 36.22 -82.03
N CYS A 17 -16.95 36.88 -80.92
CA CYS A 17 -18.33 37.27 -80.47
C CYS A 17 -19.51 36.23 -80.42
N PRO A 18 -20.74 36.60 -79.96
CA PRO A 18 -21.08 37.02 -78.58
C PRO A 18 -22.40 36.42 -78.01
N LEU A 19 -22.73 36.74 -76.74
CA LEU A 19 -24.04 36.62 -76.06
C LEU A 19 -24.64 35.20 -75.82
N GLN A 20 -24.99 34.91 -74.56
CA GLN A 20 -26.38 34.74 -74.06
C GLN A 20 -26.40 33.93 -72.74
N GLU A 21 -27.26 34.31 -71.80
CA GLU A 21 -27.38 33.68 -70.47
C GLU A 21 -27.97 32.27 -70.56
N HIS A 22 -27.40 31.32 -69.80
CA HIS A 22 -28.05 30.05 -69.49
C HIS A 22 -28.20 29.87 -67.98
N PHE A 23 -29.47 29.80 -67.55
CA PHE A 23 -29.86 29.42 -66.20
C PHE A 23 -29.29 28.05 -65.84
N LEU A 24 -28.56 27.97 -64.73
CA LEU A 24 -28.28 26.73 -64.02
C LEU A 24 -28.93 26.77 -62.62
N PRO A 25 -29.43 25.63 -62.11
CA PRO A 25 -30.38 25.61 -61.01
C PRO A 25 -29.76 26.08 -59.70
N ARG A 26 -30.56 26.80 -58.91
CA ARG A 26 -30.26 27.30 -57.57
C ARG A 26 -30.05 26.13 -56.59
N LYS A 27 -28.88 25.49 -56.63
CA LYS A 27 -28.42 24.60 -55.55
C LYS A 27 -28.41 25.41 -54.27
N SER A 28 -28.98 24.85 -53.21
CA SER A 28 -28.93 25.46 -51.87
C SER A 28 -27.48 25.77 -51.51
N SER A 29 -27.27 26.94 -50.91
CA SER A 29 -25.96 27.35 -50.40
C SER A 29 -25.56 26.43 -49.25
N LYS A 30 -24.95 25.28 -49.57
CA LYS A 30 -23.93 24.72 -48.71
C LYS A 30 -22.88 25.81 -48.58
N GLU A 31 -22.81 26.38 -47.38
CA GLU A 31 -21.91 27.46 -46.99
C GLU A 31 -20.51 27.21 -47.59
N ASN A 32 -19.93 28.22 -48.24
CA ASN A 32 -18.53 28.18 -48.67
C ASN A 32 -17.65 28.23 -47.40
N LEU A 33 -17.49 27.08 -46.75
CA LEU A 33 -16.75 26.92 -45.51
C LEU A 33 -15.25 26.79 -45.81
N ASP A 34 -14.58 27.93 -45.79
CA ASP A 34 -13.13 28.02 -45.95
C ASP A 34 -12.38 27.41 -44.74
N ARG A 35 -11.20 26.84 -45.00
CA ARG A 35 -10.24 26.39 -43.98
C ARG A 35 -9.56 27.58 -43.28
N PHE A 36 -9.48 28.74 -43.94
CA PHE A 36 -8.78 29.92 -43.44
C PHE A 36 -9.68 30.91 -42.69
N ILE A 37 -11.01 30.80 -42.80
CA ILE A 37 -11.97 31.72 -42.17
C ILE A 37 -12.68 30.99 -41.00
N PRO A 38 -12.44 31.39 -39.73
CA PRO A 38 -13.14 30.84 -38.57
C PRO A 38 -14.65 31.09 -38.64
N ASN A 39 -15.47 30.16 -38.14
CA ASN A 39 -16.92 30.35 -38.13
C ASN A 39 -17.36 31.18 -36.92
N ARG A 40 -17.77 32.43 -37.20
CA ARG A 40 -18.25 33.41 -36.19
C ARG A 40 -19.40 32.89 -35.31
N SER A 41 -20.30 32.04 -35.81
CA SER A 41 -21.41 31.51 -34.99
C SER A 41 -21.06 30.27 -34.17
N ALA A 42 -19.83 29.77 -34.32
CA ALA A 42 -19.28 28.66 -33.53
C ALA A 42 -18.10 29.10 -32.63
N MET A 43 -17.76 30.39 -32.62
CA MET A 43 -16.71 30.96 -31.78
C MET A 43 -17.30 31.60 -30.52
N ASP A 44 -16.70 31.29 -29.38
CA ASP A 44 -16.81 32.09 -28.17
C ASP A 44 -15.74 33.20 -28.22
N PHE A 45 -16.19 34.46 -28.35
CA PHE A 45 -15.30 35.61 -28.45
C PHE A 45 -14.71 36.02 -27.09
N ASP A 46 -15.44 35.80 -26.00
CA ASP A 46 -15.03 36.20 -24.66
C ASP A 46 -13.97 35.23 -24.13
N TYR A 47 -14.16 33.92 -24.34
CA TYR A 47 -13.13 32.91 -24.10
C TYR A 47 -11.89 33.13 -24.96
N ALA A 48 -12.06 33.43 -26.26
CA ALA A 48 -10.93 33.70 -27.14
C ALA A 48 -10.14 34.94 -26.69
N HIS A 49 -10.81 36.00 -26.22
CA HIS A 49 -10.15 37.18 -25.69
C HIS A 49 -9.43 36.90 -24.36
N TYR A 50 -10.06 36.18 -23.44
CA TYR A 50 -9.46 35.71 -22.18
C TYR A 50 -8.19 34.88 -22.43
N ALA A 51 -8.26 33.86 -23.27
CA ALA A 51 -7.13 32.97 -23.58
C ALA A 51 -5.94 33.71 -24.23
N LEU A 52 -6.20 34.77 -24.99
CA LEU A 52 -5.18 35.63 -25.60
C LEU A 52 -4.62 36.70 -24.64
N THR A 53 -5.28 36.96 -23.50
CA THR A 53 -4.89 38.01 -22.55
C THR A 53 -4.22 37.47 -21.27
N GLU A 54 -4.57 36.27 -20.78
CA GLU A 54 -3.86 35.68 -19.62
C GLU A 54 -2.33 35.59 -19.85
N GLY A 55 -1.90 35.25 -21.07
CA GLY A 55 -0.49 35.14 -21.43
C GLY A 55 0.32 36.44 -21.42
N ARG A 56 -0.29 37.62 -21.17
CA ARG A 56 0.41 38.91 -21.12
C ARG A 56 0.76 39.41 -19.72
N ASN A 57 0.19 38.83 -18.66
CA ASN A 57 0.51 39.22 -17.27
C ASN A 57 1.75 38.48 -16.75
N GLY A 58 2.87 38.59 -17.47
CA GLY A 58 4.13 37.89 -17.20
C GLY A 58 4.96 38.42 -16.02
N LYS A 59 4.34 38.96 -14.97
CA LYS A 59 5.00 39.45 -13.75
C LYS A 59 4.15 39.27 -12.48
N ASP A 60 3.72 38.04 -12.20
CA ASP A 60 3.21 37.64 -10.87
C ASP A 60 3.45 36.14 -10.58
N GLN A 61 4.68 35.67 -10.77
CA GLN A 61 5.06 34.27 -10.51
C GLN A 61 5.17 33.89 -9.01
N VAL A 62 4.85 34.81 -8.09
CA VAL A 62 4.92 34.57 -6.64
C VAL A 62 3.57 34.09 -6.06
N ALA A 63 2.45 34.27 -6.77
CA ALA A 63 1.10 33.95 -6.27
C ALA A 63 0.62 32.51 -6.57
N ALA A 64 1.38 31.71 -7.33
CA ALA A 64 0.97 30.35 -7.73
C ALA A 64 1.11 29.29 -6.62
N ALA A 65 1.85 29.58 -5.54
CA ALA A 65 2.15 28.64 -4.45
C ALA A 65 1.00 28.45 -3.43
N VAL A 66 -0.15 29.14 -3.59
CA VAL A 66 -1.31 29.01 -2.69
C VAL A 66 -2.61 28.82 -3.48
N SER A 67 -2.62 27.78 -4.33
CA SER A 67 -3.84 27.21 -4.90
C SER A 67 -4.28 26.05 -4.01
N SER A 68 -5.36 26.20 -3.25
CA SER A 68 -5.91 25.08 -2.47
C SER A 68 -6.55 24.05 -3.40
N PRO A 69 -6.55 22.75 -3.06
CA PRO A 69 -7.25 21.72 -3.85
C PRO A 69 -8.73 22.04 -4.08
N SER A 70 -9.37 22.73 -3.11
CA SER A 70 -10.73 23.24 -3.22
C SER A 70 -10.89 24.35 -4.28
N ARG A 71 -9.88 25.20 -4.50
CA ARG A 71 -9.88 26.26 -5.52
C ARG A 71 -9.72 25.68 -6.93
N GLU A 72 -8.93 24.62 -7.07
CA GLU A 72 -8.80 23.87 -8.33
C GLU A 72 -10.04 23.04 -8.63
N ALA A 73 -10.61 22.34 -7.65
CA ALA A 73 -11.88 21.65 -7.79
C ALA A 73 -13.00 22.64 -8.19
N TYR A 74 -13.07 23.80 -7.54
CA TYR A 74 -14.03 24.86 -7.90
C TYR A 74 -13.78 25.41 -9.30
N ARG A 75 -12.54 25.73 -9.69
CA ARG A 75 -12.20 26.17 -11.07
C ARG A 75 -12.61 25.12 -12.11
N LYS A 76 -12.38 23.84 -11.82
CA LYS A 76 -12.75 22.72 -12.71
C LYS A 76 -14.26 22.57 -12.82
N GLN A 77 -14.99 22.63 -11.70
CA GLN A 77 -16.45 22.59 -11.68
C GLN A 77 -17.08 23.81 -12.36
N LEU A 78 -16.45 24.99 -12.25
CA LEU A 78 -16.84 26.20 -12.99
C LEU A 78 -16.60 26.05 -14.49
N ALA A 79 -15.48 25.46 -14.90
CA ALA A 79 -15.19 25.15 -16.30
C ALA A 79 -16.15 24.11 -16.89
N GLU A 80 -16.54 23.10 -16.10
CA GLU A 80 -17.54 22.11 -16.49
C GLU A 80 -18.96 22.72 -16.59
N THR A 81 -19.37 23.57 -15.64
CA THR A 81 -20.69 24.24 -15.68
C THR A 81 -20.79 25.36 -16.71
N MET A 82 -19.71 26.08 -17.00
CA MET A 82 -19.64 27.05 -18.12
C MET A 82 -19.31 26.39 -19.46
N ASN A 83 -19.23 25.05 -19.50
CA ASN A 83 -18.99 24.26 -20.72
C ASN A 83 -17.70 24.62 -21.47
N LEU A 84 -16.68 25.13 -20.76
CA LEU A 84 -15.42 25.66 -21.27
C LEU A 84 -14.43 24.58 -21.77
N ASN A 85 -14.93 23.41 -22.17
CA ASN A 85 -14.15 22.29 -22.72
C ASN A 85 -13.63 22.54 -24.16
N HIS A 86 -13.55 23.80 -24.58
CA HIS A 86 -13.11 24.22 -25.90
C HIS A 86 -11.58 24.34 -25.97
N THR A 87 -10.92 23.25 -26.35
CA THR A 87 -9.47 23.17 -26.60
C THR A 87 -8.96 24.02 -27.79
N ARG A 88 -9.77 24.93 -28.32
CA ARG A 88 -9.48 25.72 -29.54
C ARG A 88 -10.02 27.15 -29.40
N ILE A 89 -9.12 28.12 -29.50
CA ILE A 89 -9.42 29.56 -29.56
C ILE A 89 -10.20 29.91 -30.86
N LEU A 90 -10.01 29.13 -31.94
CA LEU A 90 -10.68 29.32 -33.22
C LEU A 90 -11.49 28.07 -33.61
N ALA A 91 -12.78 28.27 -33.91
CA ALA A 91 -13.70 27.20 -34.30
C ALA A 91 -13.82 27.08 -35.83
N PHE A 92 -13.51 25.89 -36.35
CA PHE A 92 -13.67 25.52 -37.77
C PHE A 92 -14.52 24.23 -37.84
N ARG A 93 -15.51 24.18 -38.74
CA ARG A 93 -16.47 23.06 -38.80
C ARG A 93 -15.98 21.78 -39.50
N ASN A 94 -14.79 21.80 -40.13
CA ASN A 94 -14.22 20.65 -40.83
C ASN A 94 -12.95 20.13 -40.14
N LYS A 95 -12.83 18.81 -39.97
CA LYS A 95 -11.52 18.16 -39.75
C LYS A 95 -10.73 18.25 -41.07
N PRO A 96 -9.42 18.56 -41.05
CA PRO A 96 -8.60 18.47 -42.25
C PRO A 96 -8.59 17.03 -42.77
N GLN A 97 -8.67 16.86 -44.09
CA GLN A 97 -8.36 15.57 -44.72
C GLN A 97 -6.89 15.23 -44.45
N ALA A 98 -6.61 13.94 -44.22
CA ALA A 98 -5.25 13.44 -44.07
C ALA A 98 -4.44 13.70 -45.36
N PRO A 99 -3.11 13.88 -45.27
CA PRO A 99 -2.26 14.02 -46.46
C PRO A 99 -2.43 12.80 -47.37
N VAL A 100 -2.62 13.03 -48.67
CA VAL A 100 -2.56 11.96 -49.67
C VAL A 100 -1.08 11.70 -49.94
N GLU A 101 -0.58 10.55 -49.50
CA GLU A 101 0.75 10.07 -49.90
C GLU A 101 0.72 9.72 -51.39
N LEU A 102 1.32 10.58 -52.20
CA LEU A 102 1.55 10.37 -53.62
C LEU A 102 2.95 9.78 -53.81
N LEU A 103 3.06 8.45 -53.95
CA LEU A 103 4.10 7.74 -54.71
C LEU A 103 3.83 6.21 -54.69
N PRO A 104 3.74 5.52 -55.84
CA PRO A 104 3.66 4.06 -55.91
C PRO A 104 5.04 3.42 -56.14
N THR A 105 5.29 2.27 -55.51
CA THR A 105 6.38 1.36 -55.93
C THR A 105 6.04 -0.09 -55.63
N ASP A 106 6.45 -0.98 -56.54
CA ASP A 106 5.93 -2.33 -56.67
C ASP A 106 6.67 -3.43 -55.86
N HIS A 107 5.92 -4.50 -55.60
CA HIS A 107 6.31 -5.90 -55.37
C HIS A 107 7.45 -6.23 -54.38
N SER A 108 7.11 -7.00 -53.32
CA SER A 108 7.72 -8.33 -53.08
C SER A 108 7.07 -9.14 -51.95
N ALA A 109 7.05 -10.46 -52.14
CA ALA A 109 6.93 -11.53 -51.13
C ALA A 109 5.70 -11.57 -50.20
N SER A 110 4.71 -12.38 -50.61
CA SER A 110 3.78 -13.03 -49.69
C SER A 110 4.52 -13.99 -48.76
N LEU A 111 4.53 -13.71 -47.45
CA LEU A 111 4.85 -14.68 -46.41
C LEU A 111 3.88 -14.54 -45.22
N LEU A 112 3.06 -15.58 -45.05
CA LEU A 112 2.38 -16.02 -43.82
C LEU A 112 1.86 -14.91 -42.88
N HIS A 113 0.58 -14.58 -43.05
CA HIS A 113 -0.19 -13.68 -42.18
C HIS A 113 -0.48 -14.31 -40.80
N GLN A 114 0.55 -14.44 -39.95
CA GLN A 114 0.33 -14.55 -38.51
C GLN A 114 -0.08 -13.17 -37.99
N GLN A 115 -1.33 -13.02 -37.54
CA GLN A 115 -1.75 -11.80 -36.88
C GLN A 115 -0.87 -11.55 -35.65
N PRO A 116 -0.25 -10.37 -35.50
CA PRO A 116 0.49 -10.06 -34.30
C PRO A 116 -0.51 -10.01 -33.14
N LYS A 117 -0.42 -10.97 -32.22
CA LYS A 117 -1.09 -10.90 -30.92
C LYS A 117 -0.75 -9.53 -30.34
N SER A 118 -1.76 -8.74 -29.99
CA SER A 118 -1.57 -7.39 -29.47
C SER A 118 -0.76 -7.46 -28.18
N VAL A 119 0.54 -7.19 -28.30
CA VAL A 119 1.43 -7.06 -27.14
C VAL A 119 0.89 -5.87 -26.37
N LYS A 120 0.29 -6.12 -25.20
CA LYS A 120 -0.15 -5.06 -24.28
C LYS A 120 1.00 -4.05 -24.16
N PRO A 121 0.76 -2.74 -24.36
CA PRO A 121 1.83 -1.76 -24.34
C PRO A 121 2.60 -1.93 -23.03
N ARG A 122 3.90 -2.25 -23.14
CA ARG A 122 4.75 -2.30 -21.96
C ARG A 122 4.74 -0.90 -21.36
N ARG A 123 4.47 -0.83 -20.06
CA ARG A 123 4.56 0.40 -19.27
C ARG A 123 5.86 1.14 -19.65
N TYR A 124 5.73 2.41 -20.00
CA TYR A 124 6.90 3.26 -20.25
C TYR A 124 7.64 3.51 -18.93
N ILE A 125 8.96 3.35 -18.96
CA ILE A 125 9.87 3.65 -17.85
C ILE A 125 10.77 4.78 -18.35
N PRO A 126 10.76 5.98 -17.73
CA PRO A 126 11.69 7.04 -18.09
C PRO A 126 13.14 6.54 -17.99
N GLN A 127 13.93 6.78 -19.03
CA GLN A 127 15.36 6.42 -19.04
C GLN A 127 16.26 7.55 -18.52
N THR A 128 15.69 8.74 -18.33
CA THR A 128 16.33 9.93 -17.76
C THR A 128 15.82 10.17 -16.34
N SER A 129 16.64 10.76 -15.49
CA SER A 129 16.19 11.23 -14.17
C SER A 129 15.17 12.37 -14.33
N GLU A 130 14.14 12.38 -13.48
CA GLU A 130 13.13 13.44 -13.40
C GLU A 130 13.72 14.71 -12.76
N ARG A 131 14.63 14.51 -11.80
CA ARG A 131 15.37 15.57 -11.12
C ARG A 131 16.81 15.11 -10.90
N THR A 132 17.72 16.07 -10.94
CA THR A 132 19.10 15.92 -10.47
C THR A 132 19.34 17.03 -9.44
N LEU A 133 19.99 16.70 -8.33
CA LEU A 133 20.47 17.63 -7.31
C LEU A 133 21.98 17.44 -7.18
N ASP A 134 22.68 18.49 -6.80
CA ASP A 134 24.11 18.44 -6.50
C ASP A 134 24.31 17.87 -5.08
N ALA A 135 25.34 17.02 -4.94
CA ALA A 135 25.76 16.37 -3.72
C ALA A 135 27.28 16.58 -3.53
N PRO A 136 27.74 17.84 -3.38
CA PRO A 136 29.16 18.17 -3.22
C PRO A 136 29.72 17.51 -1.96
N ASP A 137 31.00 17.16 -1.97
CA ASP A 137 31.69 16.51 -0.83
C ASP A 137 31.05 15.18 -0.35
N ILE A 138 30.27 14.49 -1.21
CA ILE A 138 29.82 13.13 -0.94
C ILE A 138 31.04 12.19 -0.88
N VAL A 139 31.19 11.48 0.24
CA VAL A 139 32.38 10.63 0.46
C VAL A 139 32.27 9.38 -0.41
N ASP A 140 33.22 9.23 -1.34
CA ASP A 140 33.35 8.08 -2.24
C ASP A 140 33.97 6.85 -1.54
N ASP A 141 33.33 6.39 -0.45
CA ASP A 141 33.65 5.16 0.28
C ASP A 141 32.47 4.19 0.19
N PHE A 142 32.73 2.97 -0.33
CA PHE A 142 31.73 1.94 -0.58
C PHE A 142 31.12 1.34 0.69
N TYR A 143 31.80 1.43 1.84
CA TYR A 143 31.36 0.77 3.08
C TYR A 143 30.45 1.63 3.96
N LEU A 144 30.23 2.90 3.59
CA LEU A 144 29.39 3.86 4.31
C LEU A 144 27.92 3.73 3.89
N ASN A 145 27.01 4.39 4.62
CA ASN A 145 25.58 4.43 4.27
C ASN A 145 25.03 5.86 4.40
N LEU A 146 25.39 6.74 3.46
CA LEU A 146 25.24 8.20 3.63
C LEU A 146 23.88 8.78 3.20
N LEU A 147 22.93 7.94 2.77
CA LEU A 147 21.65 8.37 2.20
C LEU A 147 20.49 7.52 2.74
N ASP A 148 19.42 8.16 3.19
CA ASP A 148 18.15 7.47 3.48
C ASP A 148 16.94 8.39 3.27
N TRP A 149 15.78 7.81 2.91
CA TRP A 149 14.55 8.55 2.62
C TRP A 149 13.46 8.22 3.64
N GLY A 150 13.13 9.19 4.48
CA GLY A 150 12.16 9.03 5.57
C GLY A 150 10.72 8.98 5.08
N SER A 151 9.86 8.30 5.85
CA SER A 151 8.43 8.14 5.57
C SER A 151 7.66 9.47 5.48
N ALA A 152 8.18 10.54 6.06
CA ALA A 152 7.69 11.91 5.91
C ALA A 152 8.04 12.58 4.55
N ASN A 153 8.53 11.81 3.58
CA ASN A 153 8.98 12.26 2.25
C ASN A 153 10.21 13.20 2.27
N VAL A 154 11.00 13.14 3.36
CA VAL A 154 12.25 13.89 3.52
C VAL A 154 13.44 12.97 3.30
N LEU A 155 14.32 13.32 2.37
CA LEU A 155 15.59 12.67 2.13
C LEU A 155 16.65 13.24 3.08
N ALA A 156 17.45 12.39 3.70
CA ALA A 156 18.62 12.79 4.49
C ALA A 156 19.90 12.32 3.78
N ILE A 157 20.87 13.22 3.62
CA ILE A 157 22.18 12.92 3.02
C ILE A 157 23.32 13.50 3.86
N ALA A 158 24.39 12.72 4.05
CA ALA A 158 25.66 13.19 4.60
C ALA A 158 26.61 13.62 3.47
N LEU A 159 27.08 14.85 3.55
CA LEU A 159 28.07 15.47 2.68
C LEU A 159 29.24 15.92 3.56
N GLY A 160 30.37 15.20 3.49
CA GLY A 160 31.49 15.32 4.41
C GLY A 160 31.09 15.25 5.90
N HIS A 161 31.12 16.40 6.57
CA HIS A 161 30.81 16.57 7.99
C HIS A 161 29.36 16.97 8.27
N THR A 162 28.59 17.33 7.24
CA THR A 162 27.27 17.96 7.37
C THR A 162 26.17 17.05 6.88
N VAL A 163 25.06 17.01 7.62
CA VAL A 163 23.83 16.30 7.23
C VAL A 163 22.80 17.30 6.74
N TYR A 164 22.37 17.13 5.50
CA TYR A 164 21.32 17.91 4.88
C TYR A 164 20.02 17.12 4.80
N LEU A 165 18.90 17.82 4.99
CA LEU A 165 17.55 17.32 4.77
C LEU A 165 16.96 18.01 3.55
N TRP A 166 16.39 17.22 2.64
CA TRP A 166 15.67 17.70 1.47
C TRP A 166 14.23 17.15 1.47
N ASP A 167 13.24 18.03 1.57
CA ASP A 167 11.83 17.65 1.48
C ASP A 167 11.42 17.56 0.00
N ALA A 168 11.09 16.35 -0.46
CA ALA A 168 10.72 16.12 -1.85
C ALA A 168 9.36 16.74 -2.23
N SER A 169 8.54 17.11 -1.25
CA SER A 169 7.20 17.70 -1.42
C SER A 169 7.27 19.20 -1.69
N SER A 170 8.05 19.94 -0.89
CA SER A 170 8.29 21.38 -1.09
C SER A 170 9.49 21.69 -1.99
N GLY A 171 10.41 20.72 -2.16
CA GLY A 171 11.70 20.91 -2.79
C GLY A 171 12.72 21.70 -1.95
N SER A 172 12.41 21.98 -0.68
CA SER A 172 13.28 22.77 0.22
C SER A 172 14.44 21.96 0.79
N THR A 173 15.56 22.63 1.02
CA THR A 173 16.78 22.06 1.64
C THR A 173 17.05 22.77 2.96
N SER A 174 17.48 22.01 3.98
CA SER A 174 17.88 22.52 5.29
C SER A 174 19.06 21.72 5.85
N GLU A 175 19.82 22.33 6.76
CA GLU A 175 20.89 21.67 7.51
C GLU A 175 20.34 21.09 8.82
N LEU A 176 20.60 19.80 9.08
CA LEU A 176 20.31 19.16 10.36
C LEU A 176 21.47 19.42 11.35
N VAL A 177 22.70 19.14 10.93
CA VAL A 177 23.89 19.28 11.78
C VAL A 177 25.17 19.26 10.94
N THR A 178 26.13 20.11 11.32
CA THR A 178 27.55 19.92 10.99
C THR A 178 28.29 19.31 12.19
N ILE A 179 28.98 18.19 11.99
CA ILE A 179 29.69 17.43 13.03
C ILE A 179 31.15 17.88 13.10
N ASP A 180 31.63 18.19 14.31
CA ASP A 180 33.03 18.57 14.59
C ASP A 180 34.04 17.64 13.89
N GLU A 181 35.14 18.19 13.37
CA GLU A 181 36.18 17.44 12.65
C GLU A 181 36.78 16.29 13.50
N GLU A 182 36.89 16.48 14.83
CA GLU A 182 37.38 15.45 15.76
C GLU A 182 36.44 14.24 15.92
N LYS A 183 35.17 14.36 15.53
CA LYS A 183 34.12 13.33 15.69
C LYS A 183 33.67 12.74 14.36
N GLY A 184 33.63 13.57 13.34
CA GLY A 184 33.22 13.22 11.99
C GLY A 184 34.29 12.46 11.19
N PRO A 185 34.05 12.23 9.89
CA PRO A 185 32.81 12.50 9.16
C PRO A 185 31.63 11.63 9.61
N VAL A 186 30.44 11.91 9.07
CA VAL A 186 29.29 11.01 9.22
C VAL A 186 29.50 9.78 8.35
N THR A 187 29.30 8.59 8.91
CA THR A 187 29.58 7.30 8.25
C THR A 187 28.31 6.50 7.95
N SER A 188 27.20 6.81 8.60
CA SER A 188 25.89 6.22 8.27
C SER A 188 24.71 7.10 8.68
N ILE A 189 23.60 7.01 7.94
CA ILE A 189 22.32 7.66 8.21
C ILE A 189 21.20 6.61 8.12
N ASN A 190 20.25 6.61 9.08
CA ASN A 190 19.00 5.88 8.90
C ASN A 190 17.82 6.54 9.63
N TRP A 191 16.71 6.75 8.91
CA TRP A 191 15.46 7.27 9.44
C TRP A 191 14.76 6.23 10.32
N ALA A 192 14.26 6.69 11.47
CA ALA A 192 13.33 5.90 12.26
C ALA A 192 12.00 5.72 11.50
N PRO A 193 11.26 4.63 11.75
CA PRO A 193 9.99 4.35 11.05
C PRO A 193 8.93 5.45 11.21
N ASP A 194 9.04 6.28 12.26
CA ASP A 194 8.15 7.41 12.52
C ASP A 194 8.36 8.61 11.58
N GLY A 195 9.40 8.61 10.74
CA GLY A 195 9.69 9.68 9.79
C GLY A 195 10.12 11.01 10.42
N ARG A 196 10.39 11.01 11.73
CA ARG A 196 10.74 12.20 12.52
C ARG A 196 12.14 12.11 13.12
N HIS A 197 12.56 10.93 13.55
CA HIS A 197 13.88 10.74 14.14
C HIS A 197 14.90 10.23 13.11
N VAL A 198 16.12 10.75 13.19
CA VAL A 198 17.25 10.33 12.36
C VAL A 198 18.36 9.78 13.26
N ALA A 199 18.90 8.62 12.92
CA ALA A 199 20.13 8.10 13.49
C ALA A 199 21.32 8.44 12.59
N LEU A 200 22.41 8.93 13.19
CA LEU A 200 23.67 9.25 12.52
C LEU A 200 24.80 8.44 13.17
N GLY A 201 25.44 7.55 12.42
CA GLY A 201 26.66 6.88 12.84
C GLY A 201 27.88 7.70 12.45
N LEU A 202 28.86 7.79 13.35
CA LEU A 202 30.04 8.63 13.18
C LEU A 202 31.33 7.81 13.08
N ASN A 203 32.35 8.43 12.49
CA ASN A 203 33.68 7.85 12.37
C ASN A 203 34.34 7.56 13.74
N ASN A 204 34.04 8.36 14.77
CA ASN A 204 34.55 8.19 16.13
C ASN A 204 33.87 7.10 16.98
N SER A 205 33.12 6.16 16.37
CA SER A 205 32.33 5.09 17.00
C SER A 205 31.04 5.50 17.73
N GLU A 206 30.72 6.78 17.80
CA GLU A 206 29.47 7.25 18.41
C GLU A 206 28.28 7.18 17.43
N VAL A 207 27.07 7.06 17.97
CA VAL A 207 25.83 7.18 17.19
C VAL A 207 24.95 8.26 17.80
N GLN A 208 24.57 9.26 17.03
CA GLN A 208 23.69 10.34 17.47
C GLN A 208 22.25 10.10 17.03
N LEU A 209 21.30 10.50 17.87
CA LEU A 209 19.87 10.51 17.56
C LEU A 209 19.38 11.95 17.54
N TRP A 210 18.71 12.32 16.45
CA TRP A 210 18.21 13.67 16.18
C TRP A 210 16.70 13.66 15.94
N ASP A 211 15.99 14.70 16.40
CA ASP A 211 14.61 15.01 16.01
C ASP A 211 14.67 16.07 14.89
N SER A 212 14.26 15.70 13.68
CA SER A 212 14.27 16.60 12.52
C SER A 212 13.27 17.76 12.67
N GLY A 213 12.15 17.52 13.36
CA GLY A 213 11.08 18.50 13.55
C GLY A 213 11.40 19.60 14.55
N SER A 214 12.33 19.36 15.49
CA SER A 214 12.84 20.38 16.42
C SER A 214 14.31 20.77 16.17
N ASN A 215 14.91 20.23 15.10
CA ASN A 215 16.32 20.34 14.73
C ASN A 215 17.28 20.17 15.93
N ARG A 216 17.11 19.08 16.68
CA ARG A 216 17.77 18.89 17.99
C ARG A 216 18.32 17.48 18.17
N GLN A 217 19.58 17.42 18.63
CA GLN A 217 20.17 16.19 19.17
C GLN A 217 19.43 15.75 20.44
N LEU A 218 18.82 14.58 20.40
CA LEU A 218 18.17 13.95 21.54
C LEU A 218 19.17 13.19 22.41
N ARG A 219 20.12 12.48 21.77
CA ARG A 219 20.99 11.52 22.45
C ARG A 219 22.27 11.22 21.67
N THR A 220 23.32 10.84 22.40
CA THR A 220 24.46 10.10 21.85
C THR A 220 24.52 8.72 22.51
N LEU A 221 24.61 7.68 21.69
CA LEU A 221 24.94 6.31 22.06
C LEU A 221 26.47 6.17 21.99
N LYS A 222 27.07 5.60 23.04
CA LYS A 222 28.53 5.53 23.22
C LYS A 222 28.90 4.17 23.81
N GLY A 223 30.04 3.61 23.38
CA GLY A 223 30.53 2.32 23.85
C GLY A 223 29.84 1.11 23.22
N CYS A 224 29.07 1.31 22.15
CA CYS A 224 28.55 0.24 21.30
C CYS A 224 29.63 -0.37 20.39
N HIS A 225 30.51 0.46 19.82
CA HIS A 225 31.59 0.04 18.91
C HIS A 225 32.96 0.57 19.35
N GLN A 226 34.02 0.00 18.77
CA GLN A 226 35.41 0.44 18.96
C GLN A 226 35.99 1.19 17.74
N SER A 227 35.23 1.26 16.64
CA SER A 227 35.60 1.92 15.39
C SER A 227 34.34 2.50 14.73
N ARG A 228 34.48 3.12 13.55
CA ARG A 228 33.39 3.82 12.84
C ARG A 228 32.13 2.97 12.68
N VAL A 229 30.96 3.62 12.74
CA VAL A 229 29.66 2.97 12.56
C VAL A 229 29.23 3.12 11.10
N GLY A 230 29.54 2.12 10.29
CA GLY A 230 29.34 2.12 8.83
C GLY A 230 27.91 1.81 8.39
N SER A 231 27.11 1.13 9.22
CA SER A 231 25.73 0.77 8.87
C SER A 231 24.75 0.86 10.05
N LEU A 232 23.47 1.11 9.72
CA LEU A 232 22.37 1.33 10.67
C LEU A 232 21.09 0.69 10.12
N ALA A 233 20.29 0.08 10.99
CA ALA A 233 18.95 -0.38 10.64
C ALA A 233 18.01 -0.32 11.86
N TRP A 234 16.87 0.35 11.70
CA TRP A 234 15.83 0.38 12.73
C TRP A 234 14.94 -0.88 12.72
N ASN A 235 14.62 -1.38 13.91
CA ASN A 235 13.52 -2.29 14.20
C ASN A 235 12.68 -1.68 15.32
N ASN A 236 11.70 -0.87 14.94
CA ASN A 236 10.84 -0.10 15.84
C ASN A 236 11.65 0.84 16.75
N HIS A 237 11.84 0.47 18.02
CA HIS A 237 12.61 1.23 19.01
C HIS A 237 14.03 0.68 19.25
N ILE A 238 14.38 -0.41 18.57
CA ILE A 238 15.74 -0.94 18.54
C ILE A 238 16.44 -0.33 17.34
N LEU A 239 17.54 0.37 17.57
CA LEU A 239 18.47 0.76 16.52
C LEU A 239 19.61 -0.26 16.50
N THR A 240 19.69 -1.03 15.41
CA THR A 240 20.81 -1.94 15.17
C THR A 240 21.94 -1.19 14.47
N THR A 241 23.14 -1.27 15.02
CA THR A 241 24.35 -0.56 14.56
C THR A 241 25.41 -1.57 14.13
N GLY A 242 26.05 -1.33 12.99
CA GLY A 242 27.12 -2.16 12.43
C GLY A 242 28.42 -1.38 12.35
N GLY A 243 29.49 -1.93 12.93
CA GLY A 243 30.78 -1.27 13.05
C GLY A 243 31.85 -1.80 12.12
N MET A 244 32.88 -0.99 11.90
CA MET A 244 34.15 -1.43 11.30
C MET A 244 34.88 -2.47 12.16
N ASP A 245 34.53 -2.57 13.44
CA ASP A 245 35.00 -3.60 14.38
C ASP A 245 34.36 -4.99 14.19
N GLY A 246 33.52 -5.17 13.15
CA GLY A 246 32.83 -6.44 12.85
C GLY A 246 31.71 -6.80 13.83
N GLN A 247 31.43 -5.93 14.80
CA GLN A 247 30.33 -6.12 15.74
C GLN A 247 29.02 -5.58 15.16
N ILE A 248 27.92 -6.21 15.54
CA ILE A 248 26.56 -5.68 15.33
C ILE A 248 25.93 -5.55 16.70
N VAL A 249 25.33 -4.41 17.00
CA VAL A 249 24.78 -4.12 18.34
C VAL A 249 23.33 -3.66 18.22
N ASN A 250 22.44 -4.28 18.99
CA ASN A 250 21.07 -3.79 19.17
C ASN A 250 21.06 -2.77 20.32
N ASN A 251 20.50 -1.60 20.04
CA ASN A 251 20.41 -0.49 20.98
C ASN A 251 18.94 -0.11 21.22
N ASP A 252 18.39 -0.36 22.42
CA ASP A 252 17.09 0.21 22.80
C ASP A 252 17.28 1.69 23.15
N VAL A 253 16.81 2.55 22.24
CA VAL A 253 17.05 3.99 22.31
C VAL A 253 16.33 4.68 23.48
N ARG A 254 15.40 3.98 24.13
CA ARG A 254 14.55 4.51 25.22
C ARG A 254 15.20 4.40 26.60
N ILE A 255 16.14 3.47 26.79
CA ILE A 255 16.74 3.15 28.10
C ILE A 255 18.18 3.64 28.22
N ARG A 256 18.62 4.01 29.43
CA ARG A 256 19.97 4.58 29.66
C ARG A 256 21.09 3.59 29.28
N SER A 257 20.99 2.35 29.73
CA SER A 257 21.84 1.24 29.25
C SER A 257 21.28 0.72 27.93
N HIS A 258 21.58 1.43 26.85
CA HIS A 258 20.98 1.24 25.52
C HIS A 258 21.37 -0.07 24.85
N VAL A 259 22.62 -0.52 24.99
CA VAL A 259 23.08 -1.82 24.46
C VAL A 259 22.28 -2.95 25.11
N VAL A 260 21.50 -3.67 24.31
CA VAL A 260 20.69 -4.82 24.77
C VAL A 260 21.19 -6.16 24.24
N GLU A 261 21.90 -6.17 23.11
CA GLU A 261 22.41 -7.39 22.47
C GLU A 261 23.61 -7.07 21.58
N THR A 262 24.53 -8.02 21.41
CA THR A 262 25.71 -7.89 20.53
C THR A 262 25.89 -9.19 19.76
N TYR A 263 25.78 -9.13 18.44
CA TYR A 263 26.08 -10.24 17.55
C TYR A 263 27.55 -10.20 17.14
N ARG A 264 28.16 -11.38 17.10
CA ARG A 264 29.55 -11.60 16.66
C ARG A 264 29.53 -12.67 15.58
N GLY A 265 29.96 -12.30 14.38
CA GLY A 265 29.96 -13.19 13.23
C GLY A 265 30.69 -12.62 12.02
N HIS A 266 30.82 -11.29 11.92
CA HIS A 266 31.76 -10.68 10.99
C HIS A 266 33.15 -10.52 11.62
N THR A 267 34.17 -10.60 10.79
CA THR A 267 35.59 -10.40 11.11
C THR A 267 36.16 -9.09 10.55
N GLN A 268 35.36 -8.38 9.75
CA GLN A 268 35.67 -7.08 9.16
C GLN A 268 34.41 -6.19 9.17
N GLU A 269 34.51 -4.98 8.63
CA GLU A 269 33.44 -3.98 8.65
C GLU A 269 32.09 -4.48 8.16
N VAL A 270 31.05 -4.22 8.97
CA VAL A 270 29.65 -4.47 8.62
C VAL A 270 29.11 -3.27 7.84
N CYS A 271 29.16 -3.36 6.51
CA CYS A 271 28.70 -2.31 5.60
C CYS A 271 27.23 -2.45 5.18
N GLY A 272 26.63 -3.64 5.30
CA GLY A 272 25.21 -3.86 5.04
C GLY A 272 24.47 -4.26 6.31
N LEU A 273 23.38 -3.56 6.64
CA LEU A 273 22.39 -3.99 7.63
C LEU A 273 20.97 -3.69 7.13
N LYS A 274 20.08 -4.68 7.22
CA LYS A 274 18.63 -4.45 7.01
C LYS A 274 17.77 -5.45 7.77
N TRP A 275 16.82 -4.95 8.53
CA TRP A 275 15.75 -5.77 9.10
C TRP A 275 14.74 -6.19 8.04
N SER A 276 14.17 -7.39 8.19
CA SER A 276 13.00 -7.82 7.43
C SER A 276 11.82 -6.89 7.72
N GLY A 277 10.87 -6.77 6.78
CA GLY A 277 9.65 -5.99 7.01
C GLY A 277 8.78 -6.51 8.19
N SER A 278 8.97 -7.77 8.59
CA SER A 278 8.37 -8.37 9.78
C SER A 278 9.12 -8.07 11.09
N GLY A 279 10.34 -7.52 11.03
CA GLY A 279 11.20 -7.29 12.19
C GLY A 279 11.71 -8.57 12.88
N GLN A 280 11.56 -9.74 12.24
CA GLN A 280 11.94 -11.05 12.80
C GLN A 280 13.35 -11.49 12.42
N GLN A 281 13.81 -11.13 11.22
CA GLN A 281 15.13 -11.51 10.70
C GLN A 281 15.93 -10.25 10.42
N LEU A 282 17.21 -10.25 10.80
CA LEU A 282 18.17 -9.22 10.42
C LEU A 282 19.14 -9.80 9.39
N ALA A 283 19.29 -9.15 8.24
CA ALA A 283 20.36 -9.44 7.31
C ALA A 283 21.54 -8.51 7.57
N SER A 284 22.76 -9.06 7.60
CA SER A 284 24.00 -8.28 7.62
C SER A 284 24.97 -8.74 6.53
N GLY A 285 25.70 -7.80 5.94
CA GLY A 285 26.77 -8.04 4.97
C GLY A 285 28.05 -7.36 5.43
N GLY A 286 29.17 -8.08 5.35
CA GLY A 286 30.47 -7.58 5.79
C GLY A 286 31.56 -7.65 4.72
N ASN A 287 32.58 -6.82 4.87
CA ASN A 287 33.78 -6.82 4.02
C ASN A 287 34.61 -8.12 4.12
N ASP A 288 34.28 -8.98 5.08
CA ASP A 288 34.81 -10.34 5.17
C ASP A 288 34.22 -11.31 4.16
N ASN A 289 33.41 -10.82 3.21
CA ASN A 289 32.77 -11.61 2.17
C ASN A 289 31.82 -12.65 2.76
N VAL A 290 31.00 -12.22 3.71
CA VAL A 290 29.94 -13.02 4.31
C VAL A 290 28.65 -12.21 4.35
N VAL A 291 27.53 -12.88 4.11
CA VAL A 291 26.18 -12.42 4.48
C VAL A 291 25.65 -13.34 5.56
N HIS A 292 25.19 -12.77 6.67
CA HIS A 292 24.52 -13.48 7.77
C HIS A 292 23.03 -13.14 7.78
N ILE A 293 22.20 -14.13 8.04
CA ILE A 293 20.81 -13.95 8.45
C ILE A 293 20.72 -14.31 9.93
N TRP A 294 20.43 -13.32 10.76
CA TRP A 294 20.22 -13.47 12.19
C TRP A 294 18.74 -13.68 12.46
N ASP A 295 18.40 -14.88 12.92
CA ASP A 295 17.08 -15.31 13.35
C ASP A 295 17.25 -16.04 14.70
N PRO A 296 16.38 -15.80 15.72
CA PRO A 296 16.41 -16.57 16.97
C PRO A 296 16.37 -18.10 16.80
N ASN A 297 15.88 -18.59 15.65
CA ASN A 297 15.70 -20.00 15.34
C ASN A 297 16.54 -20.50 14.14
N LEU A 298 17.33 -19.64 13.49
CA LEU A 298 18.14 -20.03 12.32
C LEU A 298 19.52 -19.35 12.30
N LEU A 299 20.55 -20.18 12.22
CA LEU A 299 21.92 -19.78 11.88
C LEU A 299 22.13 -20.04 10.38
N ALA A 300 21.90 -19.03 9.54
CA ALA A 300 22.18 -19.10 8.11
C ALA A 300 23.26 -18.08 7.71
N THR A 301 24.38 -18.59 7.22
CA THR A 301 25.57 -17.81 6.82
C THR A 301 25.93 -18.17 5.38
N GLY A 302 25.96 -17.21 4.44
CA GLY A 302 26.26 -17.53 3.05
C GLY A 302 26.30 -16.35 2.09
N GLY A 303 27.45 -16.16 1.41
CA GLY A 303 27.59 -15.27 0.27
C GLY A 303 28.85 -14.40 0.36
N GLY A 304 29.85 -14.69 -0.48
CA GLY A 304 31.12 -13.95 -0.53
C GLY A 304 31.41 -13.30 -1.88
N GLY A 305 32.02 -12.11 -1.82
CA GLY A 305 32.16 -11.18 -2.93
C GLY A 305 33.37 -11.43 -3.83
N GLY A 306 33.08 -11.58 -5.11
CA GLY A 306 34.06 -11.54 -6.21
C GLY A 306 33.44 -11.71 -7.59
N ASP A 307 32.14 -12.05 -7.65
CA ASP A 307 31.52 -12.69 -8.82
C ASP A 307 30.59 -11.78 -9.64
N ARG A 308 30.41 -10.52 -9.25
CA ARG A 308 29.53 -9.54 -9.93
C ARG A 308 28.07 -10.00 -10.01
N THR A 309 27.62 -10.87 -9.11
CA THR A 309 26.28 -11.46 -9.15
C THR A 309 25.33 -10.92 -8.08
N ILE A 310 24.04 -10.82 -8.43
CA ILE A 310 22.94 -10.75 -7.47
C ILE A 310 22.58 -12.18 -7.07
N LYS A 311 22.60 -12.48 -5.77
CA LYS A 311 22.19 -13.77 -5.20
C LYS A 311 20.88 -13.67 -4.44
N PHE A 312 20.02 -14.68 -4.61
CA PHE A 312 18.78 -14.83 -3.85
C PHE A 312 18.92 -16.01 -2.90
N TRP A 313 18.64 -15.81 -1.62
CA TRP A 313 18.74 -16.83 -0.59
C TRP A 313 17.36 -17.11 0.00
N ASN A 314 17.05 -18.38 0.26
CA ASN A 314 15.91 -18.76 1.08
C ASN A 314 16.30 -18.62 2.55
N THR A 315 15.71 -17.65 3.24
CA THR A 315 16.03 -17.36 4.65
C THR A 315 15.46 -18.35 5.66
N HIS A 316 14.82 -19.44 5.22
CA HIS A 316 14.35 -20.54 6.07
C HIS A 316 15.20 -21.82 5.86
N THR A 317 15.66 -22.07 4.64
CA THR A 317 16.45 -23.27 4.31
C THR A 317 17.95 -23.00 4.15
N GLY A 318 18.37 -21.73 4.16
CA GLY A 318 19.76 -21.31 3.90
C GLY A 318 20.22 -21.52 2.46
N ALA A 319 19.36 -22.01 1.56
CA ALA A 319 19.74 -22.35 0.19
C ALA A 319 19.83 -21.11 -0.72
N CYS A 320 20.90 -21.01 -1.51
CA CYS A 320 20.96 -20.08 -2.64
C CYS A 320 19.98 -20.54 -3.73
N LEU A 321 18.91 -19.76 -3.94
CA LEU A 321 17.86 -20.03 -4.91
C LEU A 321 18.27 -19.68 -6.34
N ASN A 322 19.03 -18.60 -6.51
CA ASN A 322 19.47 -18.11 -7.83
C ASN A 322 20.68 -17.18 -7.71
N SER A 323 21.48 -17.08 -8.77
CA SER A 323 22.67 -16.23 -8.87
C SER A 323 22.77 -15.68 -10.29
N VAL A 324 22.74 -14.35 -10.46
CA VAL A 324 22.70 -13.67 -11.77
C VAL A 324 23.85 -12.68 -11.88
N ASP A 325 24.81 -12.92 -12.79
CA ASP A 325 25.85 -11.93 -13.15
C ASP A 325 25.20 -10.73 -13.85
N THR A 326 25.44 -9.53 -13.31
CA THR A 326 24.89 -8.28 -13.84
C THR A 326 25.86 -7.53 -14.74
N GLY A 327 27.16 -7.88 -14.70
CA GLY A 327 28.24 -7.00 -15.13
C GLY A 327 28.42 -5.78 -14.22
N SER A 328 29.62 -5.20 -14.20
CA SER A 328 29.89 -3.94 -13.49
C SER A 328 29.65 -2.75 -14.43
N GLN A 329 28.68 -1.91 -14.11
CA GLN A 329 28.38 -0.66 -14.82
C GLN A 329 27.85 0.39 -13.84
N ASN A 330 28.09 1.68 -14.12
CA ASN A 330 27.66 2.82 -13.30
C ASN A 330 26.14 3.14 -13.40
N GLN A 331 25.33 2.16 -13.77
CA GLN A 331 23.94 2.35 -14.20
C GLN A 331 22.97 1.57 -13.29
N LEU A 332 21.76 2.10 -13.08
CA LEU A 332 20.72 1.36 -12.35
C LEU A 332 20.05 0.35 -13.28
N THR A 333 19.87 -0.89 -12.84
CA THR A 333 19.21 -1.92 -13.65
C THR A 333 17.93 -2.40 -12.97
N LEU A 334 16.78 -2.26 -13.65
CA LEU A 334 15.51 -2.80 -13.17
C LEU A 334 15.33 -4.24 -13.64
N TRP A 335 15.03 -5.14 -12.71
CA TRP A 335 14.80 -6.57 -12.98
C TRP A 335 13.39 -7.00 -12.61
N LYS A 336 12.76 -7.83 -13.43
CA LYS A 336 11.44 -8.42 -13.14
C LYS A 336 11.58 -9.70 -12.31
N TYR A 337 11.36 -9.59 -11.01
CA TYR A 337 11.21 -10.75 -10.11
C TYR A 337 9.89 -11.50 -10.38
N PRO A 338 9.81 -12.84 -10.22
CA PRO A 338 10.92 -13.79 -9.98
C PRO A 338 11.71 -14.16 -11.24
N SER A 339 11.27 -13.74 -12.42
CA SER A 339 11.83 -14.17 -13.71
C SER A 339 13.26 -13.71 -14.01
N MET A 340 13.80 -12.74 -13.25
CA MET A 340 15.09 -12.07 -13.47
C MET A 340 15.31 -11.61 -14.93
N VAL A 341 14.23 -11.21 -15.60
CA VAL A 341 14.32 -10.55 -16.92
C VAL A 341 14.65 -9.09 -16.71
N LYS A 342 15.71 -8.60 -17.34
CA LYS A 342 16.07 -7.17 -17.34
C LYS A 342 14.96 -6.37 -18.03
N MET A 343 14.45 -5.35 -17.34
CA MET A 343 13.32 -4.53 -17.77
C MET A 343 13.74 -3.16 -18.31
N ALA A 344 14.74 -2.54 -17.69
CA ALA A 344 15.29 -1.24 -18.07
C ALA A 344 16.72 -1.06 -17.53
N GLU A 345 17.49 -0.19 -18.17
CA GLU A 345 18.82 0.28 -17.71
C GLU A 345 18.75 1.81 -17.65
N LEU A 346 18.70 2.36 -16.45
CA LEU A 346 18.61 3.81 -16.23
C LEU A 346 20.02 4.37 -16.24
N THR A 347 20.32 5.21 -17.23
CA THR A 347 21.67 5.72 -17.44
C THR A 347 21.78 7.20 -17.17
N GLY A 348 22.90 7.63 -16.58
CA GLY A 348 23.13 9.05 -16.35
C GLY A 348 24.26 9.39 -15.40
N HIS A 349 24.58 8.53 -14.42
CA HIS A 349 25.75 8.75 -13.57
C HIS A 349 27.05 8.54 -14.34
N THR A 350 28.04 9.39 -14.08
CA THR A 350 29.36 9.32 -14.71
C THR A 350 30.36 8.52 -13.87
N SER A 351 30.17 8.52 -12.55
CA SER A 351 30.90 7.70 -11.58
C SER A 351 30.01 6.58 -11.02
N ARG A 352 30.57 5.74 -10.15
CA ARG A 352 29.85 4.61 -9.53
C ARG A 352 28.68 5.10 -8.67
N VAL A 353 27.53 4.44 -8.77
CA VAL A 353 26.44 4.60 -7.81
C VAL A 353 26.88 4.02 -6.47
N LEU A 354 26.72 4.81 -5.41
CA LEU A 354 27.06 4.46 -4.04
C LEU A 354 25.82 4.03 -3.26
N TYR A 355 24.77 4.84 -3.31
CA TYR A 355 23.58 4.66 -2.46
C TYR A 355 22.30 4.76 -3.27
N MET A 356 21.25 4.07 -2.79
CA MET A 356 19.91 4.12 -3.34
C MET A 356 18.88 4.18 -2.22
N ALA A 357 17.84 5.00 -2.39
CA ALA A 357 16.68 5.04 -1.49
C ALA A 357 15.37 5.11 -2.30
N GLN A 358 14.29 4.54 -1.79
CA GLN A 358 12.97 4.59 -2.42
C GLN A 358 12.09 5.64 -1.74
N SER A 359 11.28 6.37 -2.51
CA SER A 359 10.29 7.29 -1.95
C SER A 359 9.19 6.54 -1.17
N PRO A 360 8.53 7.18 -0.18
CA PRO A 360 7.52 6.51 0.66
C PRO A 360 6.29 6.00 -0.10
N ASP A 361 5.96 6.61 -1.25
CA ASP A 361 4.90 6.17 -2.16
C ASP A 361 5.32 4.98 -3.06
N GLY A 362 6.55 4.51 -2.92
CA GLY A 362 7.16 3.46 -3.73
C GLY A 362 7.45 3.83 -5.18
N CYS A 363 7.07 5.03 -5.64
CA CYS A 363 7.03 5.39 -7.05
C CYS A 363 8.41 5.77 -7.63
N THR A 364 9.24 6.40 -6.82
CA THR A 364 10.51 7.04 -7.20
C THR A 364 11.69 6.39 -6.48
N VAL A 365 12.83 6.35 -7.15
CA VAL A 365 14.11 5.92 -6.57
C VAL A 365 15.07 7.10 -6.63
N ALA A 366 15.71 7.45 -5.52
CA ALA A 366 16.88 8.31 -5.49
C ALA A 366 18.15 7.44 -5.61
N SER A 367 19.14 7.89 -6.39
CA SER A 367 20.49 7.34 -6.39
C SER A 367 21.53 8.43 -6.18
N ALA A 368 22.51 8.17 -5.31
CA ALA A 368 23.69 9.00 -5.11
C ALA A 368 24.92 8.29 -5.66
N ALA A 369 25.85 9.04 -6.26
CA ALA A 369 27.06 8.49 -6.86
C ALA A 369 28.28 9.34 -6.54
N GLY A 370 29.48 8.78 -6.73
CA GLY A 370 30.75 9.50 -6.64
C GLY A 370 31.00 10.46 -7.82
N ASP A 371 29.94 10.94 -8.47
CA ASP A 371 29.96 12.04 -9.44
C ASP A 371 29.37 13.33 -8.85
N GLU A 372 29.22 13.36 -7.52
CA GLU A 372 28.63 14.47 -6.76
C GLU A 372 27.20 14.80 -7.20
N THR A 373 26.43 13.83 -7.72
CA THR A 373 25.01 14.00 -8.04
C THR A 373 24.07 13.04 -7.32
N LEU A 374 22.90 13.56 -6.97
CA LEU A 374 21.70 12.84 -6.56
C LEU A 374 20.70 12.83 -7.72
N ARG A 375 20.25 11.66 -8.18
CA ARG A 375 19.32 11.51 -9.30
C ARG A 375 18.03 10.81 -8.88
N PHE A 376 16.91 11.34 -9.34
CA PHE A 376 15.57 10.84 -9.01
C PHE A 376 14.93 10.18 -10.24
N TRP A 377 14.49 8.94 -10.08
CA TRP A 377 14.00 8.10 -11.17
C TRP A 377 12.57 7.64 -10.88
N ASN A 378 11.62 8.09 -11.70
CA ASN A 378 10.21 7.72 -11.58
C ASN A 378 9.97 6.33 -12.23
N VAL A 379 10.42 5.28 -11.55
CA VAL A 379 10.45 3.91 -12.08
C VAL A 379 9.09 3.21 -11.93
N PHE A 380 8.45 3.39 -10.78
CA PHE A 380 7.26 2.65 -10.38
C PHE A 380 5.97 3.48 -10.40
N GLY A 381 6.07 4.81 -10.44
CA GLY A 381 5.07 5.82 -10.84
C GLY A 381 3.63 5.73 -10.28
N VAL A 382 2.89 6.83 -10.43
CA VAL A 382 1.58 7.00 -9.79
C VAL A 382 0.61 5.87 -10.19
N PRO A 383 -0.06 5.19 -9.22
CA PRO A 383 -1.09 4.22 -9.52
C PRO A 383 -2.22 4.84 -10.36
N GLU A 384 -2.43 4.35 -11.58
CA GLU A 384 -3.56 4.80 -12.40
C GLU A 384 -4.88 4.42 -11.72
N THR A 385 -5.65 5.43 -11.29
CA THR A 385 -7.06 5.24 -10.94
C THR A 385 -7.81 4.79 -12.19
N ALA A 386 -8.06 3.49 -12.28
CA ALA A 386 -8.57 2.86 -13.50
C ALA A 386 -9.87 3.53 -13.95
N LYS A 387 -9.81 4.23 -15.09
CA LYS A 387 -11.02 4.74 -15.77
C LYS A 387 -11.90 3.54 -16.11
N LYS A 388 -13.05 3.43 -15.44
CA LYS A 388 -14.04 2.36 -15.67
C LYS A 388 -14.38 2.27 -17.17
N ALA A 389 -13.87 1.24 -17.83
CA ALA A 389 -14.37 0.84 -19.14
C ALA A 389 -15.74 0.17 -18.96
N ALA A 390 -16.71 0.51 -19.82
CA ALA A 390 -18.05 -0.07 -19.74
C ALA A 390 -18.01 -1.60 -20.00
N PRO A 391 -18.80 -2.41 -19.27
CA PRO A 391 -18.73 -3.86 -19.38
C PRO A 391 -19.32 -4.35 -20.71
N LYS A 392 -18.61 -5.26 -21.37
CA LYS A 392 -19.18 -6.19 -22.36
C LYS A 392 -19.11 -7.60 -21.78
N ALA A 393 -20.25 -8.29 -21.76
CA ALA A 393 -20.35 -9.64 -21.22
C ALA A 393 -19.97 -10.69 -22.28
N THR A 394 -19.06 -11.59 -21.93
CA THR A 394 -18.92 -12.93 -22.53
C THR A 394 -18.42 -13.91 -21.46
N HIS A 395 -19.01 -15.09 -21.45
CA HIS A 395 -18.81 -16.19 -20.49
C HIS A 395 -17.57 -17.06 -20.86
N GLU A 396 -17.17 -17.97 -19.95
CA GLU A 396 -16.24 -19.14 -20.06
C GLU A 396 -15.06 -19.14 -19.05
N PRO A 397 -14.57 -20.32 -18.58
CA PRO A 397 -14.40 -20.55 -17.14
C PRO A 397 -12.96 -20.82 -16.64
N PHE A 398 -12.85 -20.88 -15.30
CA PHE A 398 -11.82 -21.52 -14.47
C PHE A 398 -10.34 -21.52 -14.90
N SER A 399 -9.55 -20.66 -14.24
CA SER A 399 -8.19 -21.00 -13.79
C SER A 399 -7.77 -20.10 -12.61
N HIS A 400 -6.76 -20.52 -11.85
CA HIS A 400 -6.15 -19.85 -10.67
C HIS A 400 -6.76 -20.18 -9.29
N VAL A 401 -6.40 -21.37 -8.77
CA VAL A 401 -6.53 -21.73 -7.33
C VAL A 401 -5.32 -21.24 -6.49
N ASN A 402 -4.24 -20.78 -7.13
CA ASN A 402 -3.02 -20.32 -6.44
C ASN A 402 -2.75 -18.83 -6.63
N ARG A 403 -3.59 -17.98 -6.02
CA ARG A 403 -3.30 -16.59 -5.62
C ARG A 403 -4.50 -15.97 -4.91
N ILE A 404 -4.41 -15.86 -3.58
CA ILE A 404 -4.97 -14.82 -2.67
C ILE A 404 -4.70 -15.37 -1.26
N LEU A 405 -3.57 -14.95 -0.68
CA LEU A 405 -3.22 -15.11 0.75
C LEU A 405 -2.27 -13.96 1.18
N TYR A 406 -2.30 -12.85 0.43
CA TYR A 406 -1.54 -11.63 0.65
C TYR A 406 -2.42 -10.47 0.25
N GLU A 407 -3.30 -10.04 1.17
CA GLU A 407 -3.71 -8.65 1.41
C GLU A 407 -4.82 -8.61 2.48
N THR A 408 -4.43 -8.67 3.75
CA THR A 408 -5.13 -8.09 4.92
C THR A 408 -4.25 -8.29 6.15
N THR A 409 -3.30 -7.36 6.39
CA THR A 409 -2.51 -7.37 7.62
C THR A 409 -2.37 -5.95 8.16
N LEU A 410 -3.39 -5.52 8.90
CA LEU A 410 -3.32 -4.41 9.84
C LEU A 410 -3.96 -4.87 11.16
N ILE A 411 -3.54 -4.30 12.29
CA ILE A 411 -3.87 -4.72 13.66
C ILE A 411 -3.13 -5.99 14.11
N LEU A 412 -1.80 -5.97 14.14
CA LEU A 412 -0.97 -6.94 14.88
C LEU A 412 0.25 -6.29 15.53
N PHE A 413 0.05 -5.54 16.61
CA PHE A 413 1.15 -4.86 17.31
C PHE A 413 1.03 -4.88 18.85
N TYR A 414 0.78 -6.05 19.46
CA TYR A 414 0.69 -6.14 20.93
C TYR A 414 1.20 -7.45 21.57
N HIS A 415 2.04 -8.24 20.89
CA HIS A 415 2.26 -9.64 21.30
C HIS A 415 3.69 -10.21 21.43
N SER A 416 4.70 -9.39 21.72
CA SER A 416 6.08 -9.87 22.01
C SER A 416 6.73 -9.36 23.31
N ASN A 417 6.22 -8.28 23.92
CA ASN A 417 6.80 -7.70 25.14
C ASN A 417 6.16 -8.20 26.44
N LEU A 418 4.98 -8.81 26.34
CA LEU A 418 4.21 -9.31 27.47
C LEU A 418 4.79 -10.64 27.95
N THR A 419 4.96 -11.57 26.99
CA THR A 419 5.57 -12.90 27.16
C THR A 419 6.89 -12.89 27.92
N ARG A 420 7.76 -11.92 27.63
CA ARG A 420 9.09 -11.82 28.25
C ARG A 420 9.08 -11.25 29.68
N LYS A 421 8.07 -10.45 30.06
CA LYS A 421 7.90 -9.97 31.44
C LYS A 421 7.33 -11.06 32.35
N ILE A 422 6.37 -11.84 31.85
CA ILE A 422 5.66 -12.88 32.61
C ILE A 422 6.61 -14.04 32.95
N MET A 423 7.39 -14.52 31.98
CA MET A 423 8.45 -15.52 32.22
C MET A 423 9.51 -15.07 33.23
N LYS A 424 9.75 -13.75 33.37
CA LYS A 424 10.66 -13.20 34.38
C LYS A 424 10.01 -13.11 35.76
N TRP A 425 8.69 -12.87 35.82
CA TRP A 425 7.91 -12.84 37.06
C TRP A 425 7.69 -14.25 37.63
N LEU A 426 7.33 -15.22 36.78
CA LEU A 426 7.23 -16.66 37.09
C LEU A 426 8.54 -17.25 37.67
N LYS A 427 9.69 -16.70 37.29
CA LYS A 427 11.00 -17.07 37.85
C LYS A 427 11.36 -16.39 39.17
N MET A 428 10.63 -15.34 39.57
CA MET A 428 10.87 -14.57 40.79
C MET A 428 9.83 -14.87 41.90
N GLY A 429 8.67 -15.42 41.56
CA GLY A 429 7.58 -15.71 42.52
C GLY A 429 7.73 -16.98 43.37
N LYS A 430 8.93 -17.57 43.51
CA LYS A 430 9.12 -18.87 44.17
C LYS A 430 9.62 -18.84 45.62
N GLU A 431 9.68 -17.66 46.23
CA GLU A 431 10.10 -17.47 47.64
C GLU A 431 9.17 -16.48 48.38
N MET A 432 7.98 -16.94 48.79
CA MET A 432 7.26 -16.41 49.97
C MET A 432 6.09 -17.32 50.34
N GLU A 433 6.14 -17.95 51.51
CA GLU A 433 5.03 -18.76 52.05
C GLU A 433 4.19 -18.01 53.08
N SER A 434 2.87 -18.25 53.01
CA SER A 434 1.85 -18.10 54.06
C SER A 434 1.29 -16.70 54.39
N PRO A 435 0.05 -16.60 54.96
CA PRO A 435 -1.02 -17.62 55.07
C PRO A 435 -2.32 -17.25 54.32
N LYS A 436 -3.28 -18.18 54.29
CA LYS A 436 -4.54 -18.11 53.53
C LYS A 436 -5.63 -17.26 54.20
N GLU A 437 -6.29 -16.40 53.43
CA GLU A 437 -7.71 -16.06 53.60
C GLU A 437 -8.46 -16.33 52.29
N GLN A 438 -9.60 -17.03 52.39
CA GLN A 438 -10.28 -17.60 51.22
C GLN A 438 -11.52 -16.77 50.88
N SER A 439 -11.32 -15.75 50.05
CA SER A 439 -12.37 -14.93 49.44
C SER A 439 -12.64 -15.43 48.01
N SER A 440 -13.91 -15.59 47.65
CA SER A 440 -14.31 -16.01 46.30
C SER A 440 -14.29 -14.82 45.34
N TYR A 441 -13.39 -14.84 44.35
CA TYR A 441 -13.29 -13.85 43.29
C TYR A 441 -13.90 -14.39 41.98
N THR A 442 -14.44 -13.51 41.14
CA THR A 442 -14.91 -13.92 39.80
C THR A 442 -13.75 -13.97 38.80
N VAL A 443 -13.90 -14.72 37.70
CA VAL A 443 -12.83 -14.87 36.70
C VAL A 443 -12.49 -13.54 36.04
N GLU A 444 -13.47 -12.66 35.81
CA GLU A 444 -13.25 -11.31 35.28
C GLU A 444 -12.44 -10.43 36.25
N GLN A 445 -12.68 -10.57 37.57
CA GLN A 445 -11.88 -9.88 38.60
C GLN A 445 -10.45 -10.40 38.64
N LEU A 446 -10.25 -11.71 38.51
CA LEU A 446 -8.92 -12.34 38.47
C LEU A 446 -8.14 -11.90 37.21
N VAL A 447 -8.80 -11.88 36.05
CA VAL A 447 -8.24 -11.35 34.79
C VAL A 447 -7.88 -9.86 34.92
N ALA A 448 -8.73 -9.05 35.56
CA ALA A 448 -8.44 -7.62 35.76
C ALA A 448 -7.24 -7.36 36.69
N VAL A 449 -6.99 -8.24 37.66
CA VAL A 449 -5.87 -8.11 38.61
C VAL A 449 -4.55 -8.63 38.01
N ASN A 450 -4.56 -9.79 37.37
CA ASN A 450 -3.38 -10.34 36.68
C ASN A 450 -3.78 -11.24 35.50
N PRO A 451 -3.88 -10.70 34.27
CA PRO A 451 -4.26 -11.46 33.07
C PRO A 451 -3.24 -12.52 32.63
N PHE A 452 -2.17 -12.73 33.40
CA PHE A 452 -1.04 -13.58 33.02
C PHE A 452 -0.60 -14.53 34.13
N ASN A 453 -1.44 -14.73 35.15
CA ASN A 453 -1.22 -15.77 36.11
C ASN A 453 -1.50 -17.16 35.45
N PRO A 454 -0.53 -18.08 35.33
CA PRO A 454 -0.81 -19.41 34.81
C PRO A 454 -1.71 -20.24 35.73
N GLU A 455 -1.85 -19.86 37.00
CA GLU A 455 -2.71 -20.56 37.96
C GLU A 455 -4.20 -20.36 37.69
N ILE A 456 -4.61 -19.27 37.00
CA ILE A 456 -6.03 -19.04 36.62
C ILE A 456 -6.44 -19.76 35.33
N LEU A 457 -5.54 -20.53 34.70
CA LEU A 457 -5.82 -21.26 33.46
C LEU A 457 -7.02 -22.24 33.61
N PRO A 458 -7.13 -23.07 34.67
CA PRO A 458 -8.29 -23.94 34.85
C PRO A 458 -9.60 -23.18 35.05
N ASP A 459 -9.56 -22.04 35.74
CA ASP A 459 -10.74 -21.19 35.97
C ASP A 459 -11.21 -20.53 34.67
N LEU A 460 -10.26 -20.09 33.82
CA LEU A 460 -10.55 -19.60 32.47
C LEU A 460 -11.11 -20.69 31.55
N GLU A 461 -10.56 -21.91 31.57
CA GLU A 461 -11.10 -23.03 30.80
C GLU A 461 -12.54 -23.38 31.22
N ASN A 462 -12.82 -23.37 32.52
CA ASN A 462 -14.18 -23.55 33.04
C ASN A 462 -15.10 -22.41 32.60
N TYR A 463 -14.66 -21.15 32.74
CA TYR A 463 -15.43 -19.97 32.35
C TYR A 463 -15.78 -19.93 30.85
N VAL A 464 -14.88 -20.37 29.97
CA VAL A 464 -15.19 -20.50 28.53
C VAL A 464 -16.24 -21.58 28.28
N ASN A 465 -16.22 -22.67 29.03
CA ASN A 465 -17.28 -23.69 28.95
C ASN A 465 -18.62 -23.16 29.53
N GLU A 466 -18.59 -22.34 30.57
CA GLU A 466 -19.77 -21.65 31.10
C GLU A 466 -20.34 -20.60 30.12
N GLN A 467 -19.51 -19.86 29.38
CA GLN A 467 -19.99 -18.97 28.29
C GLN A 467 -20.81 -19.73 27.24
N VAL A 468 -20.44 -20.97 26.94
CA VAL A 468 -21.17 -21.81 25.98
C VAL A 468 -22.55 -22.21 26.52
N THR A 469 -22.68 -22.49 27.82
CA THR A 469 -23.96 -22.88 28.44
C THR A 469 -24.85 -21.69 28.81
N SER A 470 -24.27 -20.55 29.20
CA SER A 470 -24.96 -19.33 29.63
C SER A 470 -25.26 -18.33 28.51
N GLN A 471 -24.86 -18.63 27.28
CA GLN A 471 -24.92 -17.75 26.10
C GLN A 471 -24.12 -16.43 26.19
N THR A 472 -23.42 -16.14 27.30
CA THR A 472 -22.58 -14.93 27.43
C THR A 472 -21.32 -14.97 26.55
N TYR A 473 -20.67 -13.82 26.37
CA TYR A 473 -19.41 -13.69 25.64
C TYR A 473 -18.49 -12.69 26.33
N SER A 474 -17.21 -13.04 26.51
CA SER A 474 -16.19 -12.12 27.03
C SER A 474 -14.92 -12.25 26.18
N LEU A 475 -14.72 -11.28 25.27
CA LEU A 475 -13.53 -11.22 24.42
C LEU A 475 -12.24 -11.16 25.27
N ASP A 476 -12.21 -10.38 26.34
CA ASP A 476 -11.02 -10.23 27.18
C ASP A 476 -10.61 -11.55 27.86
N ALA A 477 -11.56 -12.32 28.38
CA ALA A 477 -11.28 -13.64 28.96
C ALA A 477 -10.84 -14.65 27.89
N ASN A 478 -11.47 -14.62 26.71
CA ASN A 478 -11.14 -15.48 25.58
C ASN A 478 -9.72 -15.19 25.04
N LEU A 479 -9.36 -13.91 24.86
CA LEU A 479 -8.00 -13.51 24.53
C LEU A 479 -7.03 -13.86 25.66
N CYS A 480 -7.40 -13.71 26.93
CA CYS A 480 -6.57 -14.09 28.08
C CYS A 480 -6.19 -15.58 28.04
N LEU A 481 -7.16 -16.48 27.81
CA LEU A 481 -6.90 -17.92 27.72
C LEU A 481 -6.06 -18.28 26.48
N LEU A 482 -6.39 -17.75 25.30
CA LEU A 482 -5.62 -17.97 24.08
C LEU A 482 -4.17 -17.50 24.22
N ARG A 483 -3.95 -16.38 24.93
CA ARG A 483 -2.60 -15.90 25.26
C ARG A 483 -1.85 -16.89 26.14
N LEU A 484 -2.47 -17.39 27.22
CA LEU A 484 -1.84 -18.39 28.10
C LEU A 484 -1.44 -19.67 27.34
N TYR A 485 -2.27 -20.15 26.41
CA TYR A 485 -1.92 -21.26 25.52
C TYR A 485 -0.74 -21.00 24.58
N GLN A 486 -0.35 -19.74 24.31
CA GLN A 486 0.90 -19.46 23.60
C GLN A 486 2.16 -19.67 24.46
N PHE A 487 2.06 -19.57 25.79
CA PHE A 487 3.16 -19.87 26.72
C PHE A 487 3.30 -21.36 26.97
N GLU A 488 2.17 -22.06 27.15
CA GLU A 488 2.10 -23.49 27.45
C GLU A 488 1.36 -24.23 26.32
N PRO A 489 1.92 -24.28 25.10
CA PRO A 489 1.26 -24.86 23.93
C PRO A 489 0.94 -26.35 24.04
N GLU A 490 1.59 -27.06 24.98
CA GLU A 490 1.35 -28.47 25.29
C GLU A 490 0.04 -28.68 26.09
N ARG A 491 -0.50 -27.62 26.72
CA ARG A 491 -1.77 -27.65 27.47
C ARG A 491 -2.97 -27.15 26.66
N MET A 492 -2.77 -26.72 25.41
CA MET A 492 -3.81 -26.12 24.59
C MET A 492 -4.89 -27.14 24.19
N ASN A 493 -6.12 -26.92 24.67
CA ASN A 493 -7.27 -27.77 24.33
C ASN A 493 -7.97 -27.25 23.07
N THR A 494 -7.81 -27.96 21.95
CA THR A 494 -8.37 -27.55 20.64
C THR A 494 -9.90 -27.43 20.65
N HIS A 495 -10.62 -28.20 21.47
CA HIS A 495 -12.08 -28.07 21.60
C HIS A 495 -12.50 -26.75 22.28
N ILE A 496 -11.72 -26.27 23.26
CA ILE A 496 -11.96 -24.97 23.91
C ILE A 496 -11.64 -23.84 22.93
N VAL A 497 -10.54 -23.95 22.19
CA VAL A 497 -10.15 -22.99 21.14
C VAL A 497 -11.21 -22.90 20.04
N ALA A 498 -11.78 -24.03 19.59
CA ALA A 498 -12.87 -24.04 18.61
C ALA A 498 -14.14 -23.35 19.15
N ARG A 499 -14.49 -23.56 20.43
CA ARG A 499 -15.61 -22.86 21.09
C ARG A 499 -15.41 -21.35 21.16
N ILE A 500 -14.18 -20.89 21.44
CA ILE A 500 -13.83 -19.46 21.44
C ILE A 500 -14.05 -18.85 20.04
N LEU A 501 -13.55 -19.52 18.99
CA LEU A 501 -13.74 -19.04 17.62
C LEU A 501 -15.20 -19.06 17.17
N LEU A 502 -15.98 -20.09 17.51
CA LEU A 502 -17.42 -20.14 17.26
C LEU A 502 -18.15 -18.97 17.96
N LYS A 503 -17.81 -18.69 19.21
CA LYS A 503 -18.36 -17.56 19.97
C LYS A 503 -17.96 -16.20 19.38
N ALA A 504 -16.71 -16.05 18.94
CA ALA A 504 -16.25 -14.85 18.24
C ALA A 504 -16.98 -14.67 16.89
N LEU A 505 -17.21 -15.76 16.16
CA LEU A 505 -17.98 -15.78 14.91
C LEU A 505 -19.46 -15.41 15.12
N MET A 506 -20.04 -15.77 16.28
CA MET A 506 -21.42 -15.37 16.65
C MET A 506 -21.52 -13.91 17.11
N ALA A 507 -20.51 -13.39 17.80
CA ALA A 507 -20.52 -12.03 18.36
C ALA A 507 -20.16 -10.98 17.30
N MET A 508 -18.97 -11.07 16.71
CA MET A 508 -18.50 -10.18 15.64
C MET A 508 -17.63 -10.96 14.64
N PRO A 509 -18.23 -11.47 13.53
CA PRO A 509 -17.57 -12.35 12.57
C PRO A 509 -16.21 -11.90 12.04
N ALA A 510 -15.96 -10.60 11.91
CA ALA A 510 -14.71 -10.08 11.34
C ALA A 510 -13.64 -9.73 12.39
N PRO A 511 -13.86 -8.75 13.32
CA PRO A 511 -12.81 -8.30 14.22
C PRO A 511 -12.43 -9.34 15.27
N ASP A 512 -13.42 -9.90 15.99
CA ASP A 512 -13.16 -10.76 17.15
C ASP A 512 -12.67 -12.13 16.72
N PHE A 513 -13.20 -12.66 15.61
CA PHE A 513 -12.70 -13.90 15.02
C PHE A 513 -11.25 -13.75 14.58
N SER A 514 -10.90 -12.67 13.86
CA SER A 514 -9.52 -12.41 13.43
C SER A 514 -8.54 -12.22 14.59
N LEU A 515 -8.95 -11.51 15.65
CA LEU A 515 -8.15 -11.30 16.86
C LEU A 515 -7.90 -12.61 17.62
N CYS A 516 -8.91 -13.46 17.76
CA CYS A 516 -8.77 -14.79 18.36
C CYS A 516 -7.93 -15.72 17.48
N LEU A 517 -8.17 -15.74 16.16
CA LEU A 517 -7.46 -16.60 15.21
C LEU A 517 -5.95 -16.32 15.23
N PHE A 518 -5.55 -15.04 15.28
CA PHE A 518 -4.14 -14.67 15.35
C PHE A 518 -3.39 -15.30 16.54
N LEU A 519 -4.07 -15.49 17.68
CA LEU A 519 -3.45 -16.05 18.87
C LEU A 519 -3.27 -17.58 18.78
N ILE A 520 -3.93 -18.25 17.84
CA ILE A 520 -3.86 -19.71 17.66
C ILE A 520 -2.65 -20.07 16.80
N PRO A 521 -1.78 -21.01 17.21
CA PRO A 521 -0.64 -21.43 16.39
C PRO A 521 -1.03 -21.96 15.01
N GLU A 522 -0.31 -21.56 13.96
CA GLU A 522 -0.58 -21.92 12.56
C GLU A 522 -0.79 -23.44 12.33
N ARG A 523 0.00 -24.28 13.02
CA ARG A 523 -0.14 -25.74 12.96
C ARG A 523 -1.54 -26.25 13.36
N VAL A 524 -2.23 -25.54 14.26
CA VAL A 524 -3.60 -25.85 14.71
C VAL A 524 -4.62 -25.22 13.78
N GLN A 525 -4.37 -24.00 13.28
CA GLN A 525 -5.21 -23.40 12.22
C GLN A 525 -5.30 -24.29 10.97
N MET A 526 -4.30 -25.14 10.73
CA MET A 526 -4.26 -26.09 9.62
C MET A 526 -5.05 -27.39 9.83
N GLU A 527 -5.67 -27.62 10.99
CA GLU A 527 -6.65 -28.71 11.16
C GLU A 527 -7.96 -28.40 10.43
N GLU A 528 -8.69 -29.44 10.05
CA GLU A 528 -9.94 -29.33 9.26
C GLU A 528 -11.01 -28.46 9.94
N GLN A 529 -11.20 -28.65 11.26
CA GLN A 529 -12.16 -27.87 12.04
C GLN A 529 -11.91 -26.35 11.99
N PHE A 530 -10.65 -25.93 12.02
CA PHE A 530 -10.27 -24.51 12.01
C PHE A 530 -10.32 -23.92 10.60
N LYS A 531 -9.91 -24.68 9.58
CA LYS A 531 -10.10 -24.30 8.17
C LYS A 531 -11.56 -24.01 7.84
N THR A 532 -12.48 -24.87 8.28
CA THR A 532 -13.93 -24.65 8.10
C THR A 532 -14.38 -23.34 8.74
N LEU A 533 -13.99 -23.06 9.99
CA LEU A 533 -14.36 -21.82 10.67
C LEU A 533 -13.81 -20.57 9.96
N ILE A 534 -12.58 -20.62 9.43
CA ILE A 534 -11.97 -19.52 8.64
C ILE A 534 -12.76 -19.27 7.35
N VAL A 535 -13.15 -20.34 6.63
CA VAL A 535 -13.96 -20.22 5.41
C VAL A 535 -15.34 -19.63 5.70
N LEU A 536 -15.99 -20.06 6.78
CA LEU A 536 -17.26 -19.51 7.23
C LEU A 536 -17.15 -18.03 7.62
N SER A 537 -16.10 -17.63 8.34
CA SER A 537 -15.78 -16.23 8.64
C SER A 537 -15.70 -15.38 7.37
N HIS A 538 -14.95 -15.86 6.36
CA HIS A 538 -14.79 -15.14 5.09
C HIS A 538 -16.11 -14.95 4.33
N TYR A 539 -17.02 -15.94 4.36
CA TYR A 539 -18.33 -15.78 3.74
C TYR A 539 -19.23 -14.77 4.45
N LEU A 540 -19.13 -14.65 5.79
CA LEU A 540 -19.85 -13.62 6.55
C LEU A 540 -19.27 -12.21 6.30
N GLU A 541 -17.94 -12.07 6.27
CA GLU A 541 -17.25 -10.82 5.92
C GLU A 541 -17.62 -10.32 4.52
N THR A 542 -17.72 -11.23 3.55
CA THR A 542 -18.03 -10.90 2.15
C THR A 542 -19.53 -10.89 1.83
N GLY A 543 -20.40 -11.07 2.82
CA GLY A 543 -21.87 -11.06 2.67
C GLY A 543 -22.44 -12.20 1.82
N ARG A 544 -21.72 -13.31 1.68
CA ARG A 544 -22.08 -14.45 0.81
C ARG A 544 -22.88 -15.52 1.55
N PHE A 545 -24.07 -15.15 2.02
CA PHE A 545 -24.88 -15.98 2.90
C PHE A 545 -25.24 -17.36 2.31
N GLN A 546 -25.57 -17.48 1.01
CA GLN A 546 -25.83 -18.79 0.42
C GLN A 546 -24.62 -19.74 0.53
N GLN A 547 -23.41 -19.25 0.21
CA GLN A 547 -22.17 -20.04 0.29
C GLN A 547 -21.81 -20.39 1.74
N PHE A 548 -22.09 -19.48 2.68
CA PHE A 548 -21.99 -19.74 4.10
C PHE A 548 -22.91 -20.90 4.53
N TRP A 549 -24.20 -20.85 4.19
CA TRP A 549 -25.17 -21.84 4.63
C TRP A 549 -24.94 -23.22 4.00
N ASP A 550 -24.52 -23.28 2.73
CA ASP A 550 -24.09 -24.51 2.06
C ASP A 550 -22.89 -25.17 2.75
N GLU A 551 -21.92 -24.39 3.21
CA GLU A 551 -20.72 -24.92 3.87
C GLU A 551 -20.99 -25.26 5.35
N ALA A 552 -21.83 -24.47 6.04
CA ALA A 552 -22.30 -24.75 7.38
C ALA A 552 -23.11 -26.06 7.45
N ALA A 553 -23.94 -26.34 6.44
CA ALA A 553 -24.73 -27.56 6.36
C ALA A 553 -23.88 -28.84 6.27
N LYS A 554 -22.69 -28.78 5.65
CA LYS A 554 -21.73 -29.91 5.59
C LYS A 554 -21.04 -30.16 6.93
N ASN A 555 -20.87 -29.10 7.73
CA ASN A 555 -19.99 -29.06 8.90
C ASN A 555 -20.74 -28.91 10.23
N ARG A 556 -22.03 -29.26 10.28
CA ARG A 556 -22.90 -29.11 11.47
C ARG A 556 -22.31 -29.62 12.78
N HIS A 557 -21.57 -30.73 12.74
CA HIS A 557 -20.92 -31.33 13.91
C HIS A 557 -19.92 -30.39 14.63
N ILE A 558 -19.37 -29.39 13.94
CA ILE A 558 -18.51 -28.35 14.53
C ILE A 558 -19.39 -27.23 15.11
N LEU A 559 -20.43 -26.82 14.38
CA LEU A 559 -21.26 -25.65 14.71
C LEU A 559 -22.23 -25.91 15.87
N GLU A 560 -22.77 -27.13 15.97
CA GLU A 560 -23.64 -27.58 17.05
C GLU A 560 -22.92 -27.64 18.43
N ALA A 561 -21.59 -27.48 18.46
CA ALA A 561 -20.81 -27.39 19.70
C ALA A 561 -21.08 -26.13 20.53
N VAL A 562 -21.74 -25.11 19.96
CA VAL A 562 -22.21 -23.91 20.66
C VAL A 562 -23.70 -23.65 20.34
N PRO A 563 -24.62 -23.69 21.33
CA PRO A 563 -26.04 -23.49 21.07
C PRO A 563 -26.35 -22.03 20.70
N GLY A 564 -27.30 -21.83 19.78
CA GLY A 564 -27.71 -20.51 19.32
C GLY A 564 -26.96 -19.98 18.09
N PHE A 565 -26.05 -20.77 17.51
CA PHE A 565 -25.21 -20.36 16.37
C PHE A 565 -26.03 -19.85 15.17
N GLU A 566 -27.00 -20.63 14.68
CA GLU A 566 -27.80 -20.25 13.51
C GLU A 566 -28.59 -18.95 13.74
N GLN A 567 -29.15 -18.78 14.94
CA GLN A 567 -29.92 -17.59 15.32
C GLN A 567 -29.03 -16.33 15.37
N ALA A 568 -27.80 -16.45 15.88
CA ALA A 568 -26.84 -15.35 15.89
C ALA A 568 -26.47 -14.90 14.47
N ILE A 569 -26.22 -15.86 13.56
CA ILE A 569 -25.91 -15.54 12.16
C ILE A 569 -27.12 -14.92 11.43
N GLN A 570 -28.34 -15.41 11.69
CA GLN A 570 -29.58 -14.83 11.14
C GLN A 570 -29.80 -13.38 11.62
N ALA A 571 -29.48 -13.08 12.88
CA ALA A 571 -29.51 -11.73 13.42
C ALA A 571 -28.44 -10.82 12.77
N TYR A 572 -27.20 -11.32 12.63
CA TYR A 572 -26.11 -10.62 11.94
C TYR A 572 -26.46 -10.29 10.48
N ALA A 573 -26.99 -11.28 9.73
CA ALA A 573 -27.42 -11.11 8.34
C ALA A 573 -28.52 -10.04 8.22
N SER A 574 -29.51 -10.08 9.12
CA SER A 574 -30.60 -9.10 9.18
C SER A 574 -30.09 -7.68 9.47
N HIS A 575 -29.12 -7.54 10.38
CA HIS A 575 -28.49 -6.26 10.69
C HIS A 575 -27.68 -5.71 9.51
N LEU A 576 -26.86 -6.54 8.86
CA LEU A 576 -26.03 -6.14 7.72
C LEU A 576 -26.90 -5.65 6.53
N LEU A 577 -28.03 -6.32 6.28
CA LEU A 577 -29.04 -5.87 5.33
C LEU A 577 -29.64 -4.51 5.71
N SER A 578 -29.90 -4.24 6.99
CA SER A 578 -30.44 -2.95 7.49
C SER A 578 -29.50 -1.76 7.36
N LEU A 579 -28.18 -2.00 7.34
CA LEU A 579 -27.17 -0.97 7.08
C LEU A 579 -27.08 -0.65 5.57
N SER A 580 -27.33 -1.66 4.72
CA SER A 580 -27.11 -1.61 3.28
C SER A 580 -28.35 -1.19 2.47
N TYR A 581 -29.55 -1.50 2.97
CA TYR A 581 -30.81 -1.36 2.24
C TYR A 581 -31.90 -0.70 3.10
N GLN A 582 -32.58 0.29 2.51
CA GLN A 582 -33.83 0.85 3.05
C GLN A 582 -35.03 -0.09 2.79
N LYS A 583 -34.98 -0.84 1.67
CA LYS A 583 -36.05 -1.73 1.19
C LYS A 583 -35.41 -3.00 0.61
N VAL A 584 -35.62 -4.15 1.25
CA VAL A 584 -35.00 -5.44 0.91
C VAL A 584 -36.01 -6.34 0.17
N PRO A 585 -35.66 -6.90 -1.00
CA PRO A 585 -36.49 -7.92 -1.66
C PRO A 585 -36.60 -9.18 -0.79
N ARG A 586 -37.81 -9.75 -0.69
CA ARG A 586 -38.06 -10.92 0.17
C ARG A 586 -37.15 -12.12 -0.14
N SER A 587 -36.78 -12.34 -1.41
CA SER A 587 -35.84 -13.38 -1.82
C SER A 587 -34.41 -13.18 -1.30
N VAL A 588 -33.95 -11.93 -1.20
CA VAL A 588 -32.62 -11.60 -0.67
C VAL A 588 -32.59 -11.82 0.85
N LEU A 589 -33.67 -11.51 1.56
CA LEU A 589 -33.78 -11.88 2.97
C LEU A 589 -33.82 -13.41 3.14
N ALA A 590 -34.62 -14.13 2.35
CA ALA A 590 -34.73 -15.58 2.41
C ALA A 590 -33.36 -16.29 2.30
N GLU A 591 -32.56 -15.86 1.33
CA GLU A 591 -31.17 -16.33 1.14
C GLU A 591 -30.26 -15.97 2.32
N ALA A 592 -30.40 -14.76 2.87
CA ALA A 592 -29.57 -14.27 3.96
C ALA A 592 -29.82 -15.01 5.29
N VAL A 593 -31.08 -15.26 5.65
CA VAL A 593 -31.45 -15.97 6.89
C VAL A 593 -31.63 -17.49 6.72
N ASN A 594 -31.52 -18.01 5.50
CA ASN A 594 -31.76 -19.42 5.15
C ASN A 594 -33.16 -19.91 5.58
N MET A 595 -34.20 -19.13 5.25
CA MET A 595 -35.59 -19.47 5.54
C MET A 595 -36.49 -19.22 4.34
N ASP A 596 -37.36 -20.17 4.05
CA ASP A 596 -38.37 -20.09 2.99
C ASP A 596 -39.79 -20.28 3.51
N GLY A 597 -40.77 -19.83 2.69
CA GLY A 597 -42.20 -20.04 2.92
C GLY A 597 -42.67 -19.57 4.30
N ALA A 598 -43.45 -20.42 4.97
CA ALA A 598 -44.10 -20.09 6.25
C ALA A 598 -43.13 -19.86 7.44
N SER A 599 -41.89 -20.35 7.36
CA SER A 599 -40.86 -20.05 8.37
C SER A 599 -40.37 -18.62 8.22
N LEU A 600 -40.16 -18.16 6.99
CA LEU A 600 -39.80 -16.78 6.67
C LEU A 600 -40.94 -15.81 7.03
N ASP A 601 -42.21 -16.19 6.82
CA ASP A 601 -43.35 -15.37 7.24
C ASP A 601 -43.34 -15.11 8.76
N LYS A 602 -43.19 -16.17 9.58
CA LYS A 602 -43.10 -16.03 11.04
C LYS A 602 -41.89 -15.20 11.49
N PHE A 603 -40.75 -15.33 10.80
CA PHE A 603 -39.58 -14.50 11.07
C PHE A 603 -39.87 -13.02 10.79
N ILE A 604 -40.48 -12.72 9.64
CA ILE A 604 -40.87 -11.34 9.28
C ILE A 604 -41.90 -10.79 10.27
N GLU A 605 -42.94 -11.55 10.63
CA GLU A 605 -43.93 -11.14 11.65
C GLU A 605 -43.28 -10.79 12.99
N HIS A 606 -42.30 -11.58 13.43
CA HIS A 606 -41.53 -11.31 14.66
C HIS A 606 -40.72 -10.01 14.55
N GLN A 607 -40.04 -9.78 13.43
CA GLN A 607 -39.25 -8.55 13.21
C GLN A 607 -40.14 -7.30 13.01
N VAL A 608 -41.34 -7.45 12.44
CA VAL A 608 -42.36 -6.38 12.38
C VAL A 608 -42.82 -6.01 13.79
N ALA A 609 -43.06 -6.99 14.65
CA ALA A 609 -43.53 -6.76 16.03
C ALA A 609 -42.46 -6.16 16.95
N ASN A 610 -41.21 -6.63 16.86
CA ASN A 610 -40.15 -6.31 17.83
C ASN A 610 -39.07 -5.35 17.31
N SER A 611 -38.86 -5.28 15.99
CA SER A 611 -37.76 -4.56 15.36
C SER A 611 -38.21 -3.45 14.40
N GLY A 612 -39.51 -3.16 14.35
CA GLY A 612 -40.08 -2.04 13.58
C GLY A 612 -40.04 -2.18 12.06
N TRP A 613 -39.92 -3.41 11.54
CA TRP A 613 -39.94 -3.67 10.09
C TRP A 613 -41.35 -3.42 9.50
N ILE A 614 -41.43 -3.04 8.23
CA ILE A 614 -42.70 -2.80 7.53
C ILE A 614 -42.73 -3.57 6.21
N VAL A 615 -43.76 -4.39 6.00
CA VAL A 615 -43.95 -5.10 4.73
C VAL A 615 -44.67 -4.18 3.73
N ALA A 616 -44.05 -3.95 2.57
CA ALA A 616 -44.59 -3.13 1.50
C ALA A 616 -45.75 -3.84 0.77
N LYS A 617 -46.90 -3.16 0.64
CA LYS A 617 -48.13 -3.72 0.08
C LYS A 617 -48.11 -3.96 -1.44
N GLU A 618 -47.14 -3.38 -2.14
CA GLU A 618 -47.10 -3.37 -3.62
C GLU A 618 -46.28 -4.55 -4.19
N ASP A 619 -45.21 -4.95 -3.51
CA ASP A 619 -44.23 -5.94 -4.00
C ASP A 619 -43.80 -6.98 -2.95
N GLY A 620 -44.37 -6.94 -1.73
CA GLY A 620 -44.04 -7.87 -0.64
C GLY A 620 -42.62 -7.75 -0.10
N SER A 621 -41.90 -6.69 -0.46
CA SER A 621 -40.57 -6.37 0.07
C SER A 621 -40.64 -5.81 1.49
N ILE A 622 -39.49 -5.72 2.14
CA ILE A 622 -39.37 -5.39 3.56
C ILE A 622 -38.66 -4.05 3.68
N VAL A 623 -39.37 -3.04 4.17
CA VAL A 623 -38.82 -1.74 4.52
C VAL A 623 -38.24 -1.84 5.94
N LEU A 624 -36.96 -1.50 6.06
CA LEU A 624 -36.21 -1.58 7.31
C LEU A 624 -36.21 -0.21 8.02
N PRO A 625 -36.09 -0.18 9.36
CA PRO A 625 -36.07 1.08 10.12
C PRO A 625 -34.98 2.04 9.64
N GLN A 626 -35.26 3.33 9.66
CA GLN A 626 -34.29 4.35 9.27
C GLN A 626 -33.15 4.46 10.29
N ASN A 627 -31.90 4.47 9.80
CA ASN A 627 -30.69 4.68 10.58
C ASN A 627 -29.74 5.65 9.85
N GLU A 628 -28.63 6.05 10.50
CA GLU A 628 -27.66 7.01 9.94
C GLU A 628 -26.97 6.50 8.65
N PHE A 629 -27.05 5.20 8.35
CA PHE A 629 -26.39 4.58 7.19
C PHE A 629 -27.35 4.41 5.99
N ASN A 630 -28.62 4.06 6.24
CA ASN A 630 -29.61 3.72 5.23
C ASN A 630 -30.53 4.88 4.80
N HIS A 631 -30.56 6.01 5.55
CA HIS A 631 -31.37 7.18 5.20
C HIS A 631 -30.51 8.40 4.84
N PRO A 632 -30.66 9.00 3.62
CA PRO A 632 -29.76 10.06 3.15
C PRO A 632 -29.87 11.37 3.95
N GLU A 633 -31.01 11.67 4.57
CA GLU A 633 -31.18 12.87 5.40
C GLU A 633 -30.62 12.71 6.82
N LEU A 634 -30.38 11.48 7.28
CA LEU A 634 -29.77 11.19 8.59
C LEU A 634 -28.24 11.06 8.50
N LYS A 635 -27.67 11.05 7.28
CA LYS A 635 -26.22 11.09 7.06
C LYS A 635 -25.66 12.45 7.45
N LYS A 636 -25.07 12.52 8.64
CA LYS A 636 -24.23 13.66 9.03
C LYS A 636 -23.07 13.80 8.03
N ASN A 637 -22.72 15.03 7.68
CA ASN A 637 -21.62 15.32 6.76
C ASN A 637 -20.24 14.92 7.33
N THR A 638 -19.89 13.64 7.21
CA THR A 638 -18.50 13.16 7.30
C THR A 638 -17.94 13.05 5.88
N GLY A 639 -16.78 13.66 5.65
CA GLY A 639 -16.14 13.75 4.31
C GLY A 639 -15.58 12.43 3.76
N GLU A 640 -15.96 11.30 4.33
CA GLU A 640 -15.47 9.97 3.99
C GLU A 640 -16.66 9.07 3.68
N ASN A 641 -16.83 8.71 2.40
CA ASN A 641 -17.71 7.61 2.01
C ASN A 641 -17.05 6.29 2.40
N VAL A 642 -17.27 5.90 3.65
CA VAL A 642 -16.95 4.58 4.22
C VAL A 642 -17.46 3.50 3.25
N SER A 643 -16.55 2.73 2.64
CA SER A 643 -16.93 1.64 1.73
C SER A 643 -17.67 0.53 2.49
N LEU A 644 -18.39 -0.33 1.78
CA LEU A 644 -19.15 -1.43 2.41
C LEU A 644 -18.22 -2.39 3.20
N GLU A 645 -16.95 -2.50 2.80
CA GLU A 645 -15.87 -3.20 3.55
C GLU A 645 -15.55 -2.56 4.92
N HIS A 646 -15.76 -1.26 5.07
CA HIS A 646 -15.53 -0.54 6.33
C HIS A 646 -16.78 -0.48 7.23
N ILE A 647 -17.98 -0.71 6.69
CA ILE A 647 -19.22 -0.80 7.49
C ILE A 647 -19.17 -2.03 8.43
N ALA A 648 -18.50 -3.11 8.02
CA ALA A 648 -18.24 -4.28 8.87
C ALA A 648 -17.30 -4.00 10.08
N ARG A 649 -16.80 -2.77 10.25
CA ARG A 649 -15.89 -2.37 11.35
C ARG A 649 -16.51 -1.39 12.35
N ILE A 650 -17.82 -1.11 12.29
CA ILE A 650 -18.49 -0.17 13.19
C ILE A 650 -19.54 -0.91 14.06
N PHE A 651 -19.14 -1.11 15.33
CA PHE A 651 -19.85 -1.54 16.56
C PHE A 651 -21.38 -1.35 16.68
N PRO A 652 -22.04 -1.91 17.72
CA PRO A 652 -21.81 -3.16 18.46
C PRO A 652 -23.08 -4.04 18.54
N ILE A 653 -22.95 -5.38 18.69
CA ILE A 653 -24.10 -6.24 19.03
C ILE A 653 -23.70 -7.29 20.07
N LEU A 654 -24.00 -7.01 21.33
CA LEU A 654 -24.74 -7.85 22.27
C LEU A 654 -24.69 -7.18 23.66
N GLY A 655 -25.87 -7.00 24.24
CA GLY A 655 -26.08 -6.78 25.67
C GLY A 655 -26.92 -7.93 26.21
#